data_AF-A0A2S9YL90-F1
#
_entry.id   AF-A0A2S9YL90-F1
#
_cell.length_a   1.000
_cell.length_b   1.000
_cell.length_c   1.000
_cell.angle_alpha   90.00
_cell.angle_beta   90.00
_cell.angle_gamma   90.00
#
_symmetry.space_group_name_H-M   'P 1'
#
loop_
_entity.id
_entity.type
_entity.pdbx_description
1 polymer ?
#
loop_
_entity_poly.entity_id
_entity_poly.type
_entity_poly.pdbx_seq_one_letter_code
_entity_poly.pdbx_strand_id
1 'polypeptide(L)'
;MTRRPGKIAAWLAAAILVVVYALVVWWGGPDDSPPDELPAPTHLQIVDLQPTSPRPGAALIVRFAPPTAKGAAAEASALQLLVRDHTLDPIEQDRDEVVFRLPKELATGRAELVLARGAERSPAKEIEIDTVSQRKIVRNVLGGLGLVILGLFMLTKALRRRAGRTLRRQVDSLTASTPRSFGVGALVGGLTQSSTFTAALGLPFVERNLMSFQAALTLLLGAHLGAAAIGSVLPLAGTKDAPLILMVGVILRLAAVDRRERASANLVMGLGVLLHGVYTLRTGFAPLAELPAMLELRQLDPATLTGLALAASIGALGGLAMQGAGVMFVVVLSVAQATSLLTLPQALALLAGVPLGSALSSMLVSWPLGRSARRLGIAHAAVALVMISISWLVLPWLPDLTAAALRTDPEATSYGKKLLHPEVGGHLALGFVTMQLVATAAVVPLVSWISARLQPQHARVQAGRKAQPLSWVEVLASYTRALDSIHRALLGMPGAPAEVDGHLAKARAMIERHVGREPEVHDSDHADMLVSLLALQHAMEHIGFTAARIHRRGIHLGGEHSELIEALHQAVARGLEVAQILVAHGAGPDLDELRTAEIRTNSLEANLREAAAREVAEREVADARQALLFAELGSGYEVVANQLYRLNMSLVPEEEF
;
A
#
# COMPACT_ATOMS: atom_id res chain seq x y z
N MET A 1 4.96 -13.50 36.03
CA MET A 1 5.98 -13.16 35.00
C MET A 1 6.98 -14.31 34.85
N THR A 2 6.62 -15.39 34.14
CA THR A 2 7.55 -16.50 33.87
C THR A 2 8.18 -16.31 32.48
N ARG A 3 9.41 -15.79 32.43
CA ARG A 3 10.17 -15.66 31.17
C ARG A 3 10.47 -17.06 30.62
N ARG A 4 9.79 -17.45 29.52
CA ARG A 4 10.03 -18.74 28.86
C ARG A 4 11.42 -18.71 28.18
N PRO A 5 12.32 -19.69 28.45
CA PRO A 5 13.71 -19.68 27.99
C PRO A 5 13.87 -19.57 26.47
N GLY A 6 12.90 -20.05 25.68
CA GLY A 6 12.90 -19.92 24.22
C GLY A 6 12.85 -18.47 23.70
N LYS A 7 12.26 -17.53 24.44
CA LYS A 7 12.24 -16.11 24.02
C LYS A 7 13.61 -15.47 24.12
N ILE A 8 14.32 -15.73 25.22
CA ILE A 8 15.67 -15.20 25.46
C ILE A 8 16.63 -15.81 24.43
N ALA A 9 16.51 -17.10 24.14
CA ALA A 9 17.30 -17.78 23.12
C ALA A 9 17.12 -17.17 21.72
N ALA A 10 15.90 -16.82 21.31
CA ALA A 10 15.66 -16.19 20.00
C ALA A 10 16.20 -14.76 19.89
N TRP A 11 16.06 -13.96 20.95
CA TRP A 11 16.67 -12.62 21.01
C TRP A 11 18.19 -12.68 21.02
N LEU A 12 18.78 -13.63 21.77
CA LEU A 12 20.21 -13.89 21.77
C LEU A 12 20.68 -14.38 20.39
N ALA A 13 19.95 -15.28 19.73
CA ALA A 13 20.29 -15.74 18.39
C ALA A 13 20.27 -14.59 17.37
N ALA A 14 19.23 -13.74 17.39
CA ALA A 14 19.17 -12.56 16.53
C ALA A 14 20.31 -11.57 16.84
N ALA A 15 20.60 -11.31 18.12
CA ALA A 15 21.68 -10.43 18.54
C ALA A 15 23.06 -10.97 18.14
N ILE A 16 23.32 -12.27 18.35
CA ILE A 16 24.55 -12.95 17.93
C ILE A 16 24.68 -12.87 16.42
N LEU A 17 23.61 -13.09 15.65
CA LEU A 17 23.67 -13.01 14.19
C LEU A 17 24.00 -11.59 13.71
N VAL A 18 23.42 -10.57 14.35
CA VAL A 18 23.73 -9.16 14.07
C VAL A 18 25.18 -8.84 14.43
N VAL A 19 25.68 -9.34 15.56
CA VAL A 19 27.08 -9.15 15.98
C VAL A 19 28.04 -9.89 15.04
N VAL A 20 27.74 -11.13 14.65
CA VAL A 20 28.54 -11.90 13.69
C VAL A 20 28.54 -11.21 12.33
N TYR A 21 27.39 -10.73 11.86
CA TYR A 21 27.31 -9.94 10.64
C TYR A 21 28.15 -8.66 10.73
N ALA A 22 28.00 -7.90 11.82
CA ALA A 22 28.77 -6.69 12.06
C ALA A 22 30.27 -7.00 12.12
N LEU A 23 30.68 -8.11 12.73
CA LEU A 23 32.06 -8.58 12.76
C LEU A 23 32.55 -9.02 11.38
N VAL A 24 31.74 -9.72 10.59
CA VAL A 24 32.10 -10.13 9.21
C VAL A 24 32.22 -8.91 8.28
N VAL A 25 31.34 -7.92 8.41
CA VAL A 25 31.41 -6.66 7.66
C VAL A 25 32.58 -5.79 8.14
N TRP A 26 32.85 -5.76 9.44
CA TRP A 26 33.97 -5.05 10.03
C TRP A 26 35.32 -5.71 9.68
N TRP A 27 35.36 -7.04 9.62
CA TRP A 27 36.52 -7.82 9.19
C TRP A 27 36.72 -7.76 7.68
N GLY A 28 35.63 -7.79 6.92
CA GLY A 28 35.62 -7.56 5.48
C GLY A 28 35.41 -6.10 5.15
N GLY A 29 36.19 -5.18 5.76
CA GLY A 29 36.15 -3.74 5.51
C GLY A 29 36.21 -3.37 4.01
N PRO A 30 36.27 -2.07 3.64
CA PRO A 30 36.83 -1.77 2.31
C PRO A 30 38.11 -2.60 2.19
N ASP A 31 38.30 -3.24 1.04
CA ASP A 31 39.50 -4.03 0.80
C ASP A 31 40.68 -3.04 0.66
N ASP A 32 41.07 -2.55 1.83
CA ASP A 32 42.21 -1.72 2.23
C ASP A 32 43.20 -2.60 2.98
N SER A 33 42.98 -3.93 3.01
CA SER A 33 44.09 -4.87 3.08
C SER A 33 45.07 -4.35 2.03
N PRO A 34 46.30 -3.92 2.40
CA PRO A 34 47.33 -3.85 1.39
C PRO A 34 47.26 -5.23 0.72
N PRO A 35 47.18 -5.31 -0.62
CA PRO A 35 47.22 -6.62 -1.26
C PRO A 35 48.36 -7.37 -0.57
N ASP A 36 48.18 -8.66 -0.25
CA ASP A 36 49.33 -9.55 0.01
C ASP A 36 50.44 -9.01 -0.89
N GLU A 37 51.55 -8.52 -0.32
CA GLU A 37 52.60 -7.80 -1.06
C GLU A 37 53.12 -8.73 -2.16
N LEU A 38 52.33 -8.83 -3.22
CA LEU A 38 52.66 -9.38 -4.49
C LEU A 38 53.72 -8.39 -4.92
N PRO A 39 54.95 -8.88 -5.17
CA PRO A 39 56.05 -8.00 -5.53
C PRO A 39 55.54 -7.03 -6.59
N ALA A 40 55.63 -5.73 -6.29
CA ALA A 40 54.99 -4.70 -7.08
C ALA A 40 55.29 -4.94 -8.55
N PRO A 41 54.25 -5.04 -9.40
CA PRO A 41 54.39 -5.66 -10.70
C PRO A 41 55.35 -4.83 -11.56
N THR A 42 56.20 -5.51 -12.32
CA THR A 42 57.17 -4.87 -13.24
C THR A 42 56.49 -4.11 -14.39
N HIS A 43 55.18 -4.32 -14.58
CA HIS A 43 54.35 -3.78 -15.66
C HIS A 43 52.96 -3.41 -15.11
N LEU A 44 52.25 -2.52 -15.78
CA LEU A 44 50.86 -2.17 -15.47
C LEU A 44 49.98 -3.45 -15.44
N GLN A 45 49.18 -3.66 -14.39
CA GLN A 45 48.35 -4.87 -14.27
C GLN A 45 46.92 -4.56 -13.84
N ILE A 46 45.95 -5.22 -14.48
CA ILE A 46 44.54 -5.21 -14.07
C ILE A 46 44.37 -6.18 -12.89
N VAL A 47 44.05 -5.63 -11.72
CA VAL A 47 43.86 -6.38 -10.46
C VAL A 47 42.43 -6.91 -10.37
N ASP A 48 41.44 -6.02 -10.52
CA ASP A 48 40.02 -6.34 -10.45
C ASP A 48 39.21 -5.58 -11.50
N LEU A 49 38.03 -6.13 -11.85
CA LEU A 49 37.11 -5.58 -12.83
C LEU A 49 35.68 -5.62 -12.31
N GLN A 50 35.00 -4.48 -12.35
CA GLN A 50 33.61 -4.40 -11.90
C GLN A 50 32.70 -3.63 -12.87
N PRO A 51 31.59 -4.24 -13.33
CA PRO A 51 31.21 -5.65 -13.13
C PRO A 51 32.11 -6.61 -13.93
N THR A 52 32.24 -7.86 -13.47
CA THR A 52 33.02 -8.92 -14.14
C THR A 52 32.48 -9.34 -15.50
N SER A 53 31.18 -9.14 -15.73
CA SER A 53 30.51 -9.34 -17.02
C SER A 53 29.76 -8.06 -17.40
N PRO A 54 30.45 -7.05 -17.95
CA PRO A 54 29.84 -5.78 -18.30
C PRO A 54 29.02 -5.92 -19.59
N ARG A 55 28.10 -4.98 -19.79
CA ARG A 55 27.26 -4.91 -21.01
C ARG A 55 27.78 -3.83 -21.94
N PRO A 56 27.44 -3.88 -23.24
CA PRO A 56 27.70 -2.78 -24.15
C PRO A 56 27.06 -1.49 -23.58
N GLY A 57 27.79 -0.38 -23.56
CA GLY A 57 27.32 0.88 -22.97
C GLY A 57 27.51 1.04 -21.47
N ALA A 58 27.79 -0.04 -20.73
CA ALA A 58 27.93 -0.01 -19.28
C ALA A 58 29.25 0.65 -18.84
N ALA A 59 29.26 1.21 -17.62
CA ALA A 59 30.50 1.61 -16.97
C ALA A 59 31.26 0.36 -16.50
N LEU A 60 32.57 0.38 -16.69
CA LEU A 60 33.51 -0.66 -16.30
C LEU A 60 34.58 -0.01 -15.42
N ILE A 61 34.65 -0.46 -14.17
CA ILE A 61 35.66 -0.05 -13.20
C ILE A 61 36.82 -1.03 -13.30
N VAL A 62 38.01 -0.49 -13.50
CA VAL A 62 39.25 -1.23 -13.65
C VAL A 62 40.15 -0.84 -12.48
N ARG A 63 40.33 -1.76 -11.53
CA ARG A 63 41.32 -1.61 -10.47
C ARG A 63 42.67 -2.07 -10.98
N PHE A 64 43.70 -1.25 -10.86
CA PHE A 64 45.00 -1.49 -11.47
C PHE A 64 46.14 -1.25 -10.50
N ALA A 65 47.23 -2.00 -10.66
CA ALA A 65 48.47 -1.81 -9.94
C ALA A 65 49.50 -1.09 -10.84
N PRO A 66 50.01 0.09 -10.45
CA PRO A 66 51.04 0.80 -11.21
C PRO A 66 52.42 0.10 -11.07
N PRO A 67 53.30 0.19 -12.08
CA PRO A 67 54.62 -0.40 -12.01
C PRO A 67 55.56 0.37 -11.07
N THR A 68 56.45 -0.35 -10.39
CA THR A 68 57.37 0.20 -9.37
C THR A 68 58.55 1.00 -9.92
N ALA A 69 58.81 0.97 -11.22
CA ALA A 69 59.98 1.63 -11.80
C ALA A 69 59.74 2.08 -13.26
N LYS A 70 59.44 3.38 -13.45
CA LYS A 70 59.93 4.22 -14.56
C LYS A 70 59.55 5.69 -14.33
N GLY A 71 60.51 6.58 -14.60
CA GLY A 71 60.53 7.98 -14.17
C GLY A 71 59.42 8.88 -14.71
N ALA A 72 59.40 10.10 -14.15
CA ALA A 72 58.43 11.19 -14.24
C ALA A 72 57.82 11.55 -15.63
N ALA A 73 58.28 10.94 -16.73
CA ALA A 73 57.67 11.09 -18.06
C ALA A 73 56.45 10.16 -18.28
N ALA A 74 56.34 9.05 -17.54
CA ALA A 74 55.23 8.09 -17.66
C ALA A 74 53.96 8.53 -16.89
N GLU A 75 54.09 9.43 -15.92
CA GLU A 75 52.95 9.96 -15.13
C GLU A 75 52.09 10.98 -15.89
N ALA A 76 52.59 11.56 -16.99
CA ALA A 76 51.89 12.60 -17.75
C ALA A 76 50.91 12.05 -18.82
N SER A 77 50.91 10.74 -19.08
CA SER A 77 50.04 10.13 -20.10
C SER A 77 48.76 9.56 -19.46
N ALA A 78 47.60 9.90 -20.02
CA ALA A 78 46.31 9.38 -19.55
C ALA A 78 46.22 7.86 -19.72
N LEU A 79 45.54 7.19 -18.78
CA LEU A 79 45.23 5.76 -18.88
C LEU A 79 44.12 5.53 -19.91
N GLN A 80 44.33 4.62 -20.84
CA GLN A 80 43.34 4.22 -21.85
C GLN A 80 43.00 2.74 -21.71
N LEU A 81 41.76 2.38 -21.98
CA LEU A 81 41.31 1.00 -22.03
C LEU A 81 41.07 0.57 -23.47
N LEU A 82 41.82 -0.44 -23.92
CA LEU A 82 41.66 -1.07 -25.23
C LEU A 82 40.71 -2.26 -25.07
N VAL A 83 39.61 -2.23 -25.82
CA VAL A 83 38.60 -3.30 -25.86
C VAL A 83 38.29 -3.62 -27.31
N ARG A 84 38.79 -4.76 -27.80
CA ARG A 84 38.76 -5.11 -29.23
C ARG A 84 39.35 -3.98 -30.09
N ASP A 85 38.57 -3.41 -31.01
CA ASP A 85 38.99 -2.34 -31.92
C ASP A 85 38.72 -0.93 -31.35
N HIS A 86 38.29 -0.83 -30.09
CA HIS A 86 37.97 0.45 -29.45
C HIS A 86 39.01 0.84 -28.41
N THR A 87 39.45 2.10 -28.47
CA THR A 87 40.23 2.75 -27.42
C THR A 87 39.31 3.67 -26.63
N LEU A 88 39.26 3.50 -25.31
CA LEU A 88 38.38 4.23 -24.41
C LEU A 88 39.20 5.13 -23.49
N ASP A 89 38.80 6.39 -23.45
CA ASP A 89 39.35 7.36 -22.51
C ASP A 89 38.70 7.21 -21.13
N PRO A 90 39.42 7.55 -20.05
CA PRO A 90 38.94 7.39 -18.69
C PRO A 90 37.88 8.47 -18.40
N ILE A 91 36.77 8.07 -17.80
CA ILE A 91 35.72 9.00 -17.31
C ILE A 91 36.19 9.64 -16.01
N GLU A 92 36.75 8.81 -15.14
CA GLU A 92 37.22 9.21 -13.82
C GLU A 92 38.37 8.29 -13.41
N GLN A 93 39.34 8.85 -12.72
CA GLN A 93 40.55 8.15 -12.32
C GLN A 93 40.91 8.54 -10.89
N ASP A 94 41.01 7.53 -10.03
CA ASP A 94 41.59 7.62 -8.68
C ASP A 94 42.98 6.96 -8.67
N ARG A 95 43.63 6.86 -7.51
CA ARG A 95 45.01 6.36 -7.35
C ARG A 95 45.21 4.93 -7.87
N ASP A 96 44.24 4.04 -7.65
CA ASP A 96 44.29 2.61 -7.99
C ASP A 96 43.08 2.12 -8.80
N GLU A 97 42.11 2.98 -9.09
CA GLU A 97 40.89 2.65 -9.86
C GLU A 97 40.66 3.63 -11.01
N VAL A 98 40.24 3.11 -12.17
CA VAL A 98 39.82 3.93 -13.32
C VAL A 98 38.49 3.44 -13.85
N VAL A 99 37.60 4.39 -14.17
CA VAL A 99 36.27 4.11 -14.72
C VAL A 99 36.25 4.39 -16.21
N PHE A 100 35.86 3.40 -17.00
CA PHE A 100 35.64 3.51 -18.44
C PHE A 100 34.17 3.28 -18.78
N ARG A 101 33.70 3.75 -19.94
CA ARG A 101 32.38 3.39 -20.48
C ARG A 101 32.55 2.61 -21.76
N LEU A 102 32.01 1.40 -21.80
CA LEU A 102 32.07 0.54 -22.98
C LEU A 102 31.25 1.13 -24.13
N PRO A 103 31.65 0.92 -25.39
CA PRO A 103 30.85 1.30 -26.55
C PRO A 103 29.49 0.57 -26.53
N LYS A 104 28.44 1.24 -27.00
CA LYS A 104 27.09 0.63 -27.07
C LYS A 104 27.00 -0.40 -28.20
N GLU A 105 27.84 -0.24 -29.21
CA GLU A 105 27.94 -1.07 -30.41
C GLU A 105 28.85 -2.28 -30.19
N LEU A 106 29.44 -2.43 -28.99
CA LEU A 106 30.35 -3.52 -28.67
C LEU A 106 29.61 -4.87 -28.77
N ALA A 107 30.05 -5.75 -29.67
CA ALA A 107 29.38 -7.04 -29.86
C ALA A 107 29.49 -7.93 -28.60
N THR A 108 28.42 -8.66 -28.27
CA THR A 108 28.36 -9.54 -27.09
C THR A 108 29.28 -10.75 -27.23
N GLY A 109 29.65 -11.36 -26.10
CA GLY A 109 30.55 -12.52 -26.04
C GLY A 109 31.93 -12.18 -25.48
N ARG A 110 32.90 -13.06 -25.66
CA ARG A 110 34.26 -12.89 -25.11
C ARG A 110 34.95 -11.67 -25.73
N ALA A 111 35.59 -10.87 -24.88
CA ALA A 111 36.40 -9.71 -25.27
C ALA A 111 37.64 -9.63 -24.39
N GLU A 112 38.75 -9.18 -24.96
CA GLU A 112 39.98 -8.93 -24.21
C GLU A 112 40.06 -7.45 -23.84
N LEU A 113 40.39 -7.19 -22.58
CA LEU A 113 40.67 -5.87 -22.04
C LEU A 113 42.17 -5.69 -21.86
N VAL A 114 42.70 -4.59 -22.37
CA VAL A 114 44.09 -4.19 -22.15
C VAL A 114 44.10 -2.74 -21.65
N LEU A 115 44.63 -2.53 -20.45
CA LEU A 115 44.86 -1.19 -19.92
C LEU A 115 46.20 -0.68 -20.47
N ALA A 116 46.24 0.53 -21.00
CA ALA A 116 47.42 1.13 -21.61
C ALA A 116 47.72 2.52 -21.02
N ARG A 117 49.02 2.84 -20.88
CA ARG A 117 49.52 4.16 -20.50
C ARG A 117 50.69 4.51 -21.44
N GLY A 118 50.41 5.30 -22.47
CA GLY A 118 51.40 5.59 -23.52
C GLY A 118 51.89 4.31 -24.21
N ALA A 119 53.17 3.97 -24.06
CA ALA A 119 53.77 2.76 -24.61
C ALA A 119 53.61 1.51 -23.71
N GLU A 120 53.18 1.68 -22.46
CA GLU A 120 52.99 0.58 -21.50
C GLU A 120 51.61 -0.05 -21.66
N ARG A 121 51.53 -1.38 -21.61
CA ARG A 121 50.28 -2.14 -21.74
C ARG A 121 50.22 -3.24 -20.69
N SER A 122 49.02 -3.49 -20.17
CA SER A 122 48.76 -4.62 -19.29
C SER A 122 48.63 -5.94 -20.07
N PRO A 123 48.76 -7.09 -19.41
CA PRO A 123 48.29 -8.36 -19.97
C PRO A 123 46.81 -8.26 -20.34
N ALA A 124 46.42 -8.96 -21.42
CA ALA A 124 45.04 -9.07 -21.82
C ALA A 124 44.23 -9.82 -20.75
N LYS A 125 43.15 -9.21 -20.27
CA LYS A 125 42.19 -9.83 -19.35
C LYS A 125 40.93 -10.18 -20.14
N GLU A 126 40.63 -11.47 -20.27
CA GLU A 126 39.42 -11.93 -20.94
C GLU A 126 38.19 -11.66 -20.06
N ILE A 127 37.17 -11.04 -20.64
CA ILE A 127 35.86 -10.82 -20.03
C ILE A 127 34.74 -11.30 -20.96
N GLU A 128 33.59 -11.57 -20.37
CA GLU A 128 32.39 -11.90 -21.13
C GLU A 128 31.45 -10.68 -21.17
N ILE A 129 31.18 -10.19 -22.38
CA ILE A 129 30.23 -9.10 -22.63
C ILE A 129 28.81 -9.68 -22.68
N ASP A 130 28.03 -9.37 -21.65
CA ASP A 130 26.72 -9.95 -21.37
C ASP A 130 25.62 -9.45 -22.34
N THR A 131 24.64 -10.30 -22.68
CA THR A 131 23.44 -9.86 -23.45
C THR A 131 22.37 -9.27 -22.52
N VAL A 132 21.62 -8.27 -23.01
CA VAL A 132 20.43 -7.76 -22.30
C VAL A 132 19.31 -8.79 -22.40
N SER A 133 19.24 -9.72 -21.45
CA SER A 133 18.17 -10.72 -21.39
C SER A 133 16.85 -10.07 -20.94
N GLN A 134 15.92 -9.84 -21.88
CA GLN A 134 14.58 -9.31 -21.58
C GLN A 134 13.83 -10.17 -20.55
N ARG A 135 14.03 -11.49 -20.55
CA ARG A 135 13.46 -12.42 -19.56
C ARG A 135 13.94 -12.11 -18.14
N LYS A 136 15.24 -11.79 -17.97
CA LYS A 136 15.82 -11.43 -16.66
C LYS A 136 15.24 -10.10 -16.15
N ILE A 137 15.04 -9.13 -17.05
CA ILE A 137 14.40 -7.84 -16.73
C ILE A 137 12.98 -8.08 -16.22
N VAL A 138 12.13 -8.73 -17.01
CA VAL A 138 10.72 -8.96 -16.67
C VAL A 138 10.61 -9.75 -15.35
N ARG A 139 11.42 -10.80 -15.18
CA ARG A 139 11.44 -11.58 -13.93
C ARG A 139 11.82 -10.73 -12.71
N ASN A 140 12.86 -9.93 -12.82
CA ASN A 140 13.33 -9.11 -11.69
C ASN A 140 12.37 -7.96 -11.39
N VAL A 141 11.78 -7.33 -12.41
CA VAL A 141 10.78 -6.27 -12.22
C VAL A 141 9.50 -6.82 -11.61
N LEU A 142 8.92 -7.89 -12.17
CA LEU A 142 7.67 -8.47 -11.64
C LEU A 142 7.88 -9.13 -10.27
N GLY A 143 8.98 -9.88 -10.10
CA GLY A 143 9.32 -10.52 -8.83
C GLY A 143 9.64 -9.50 -7.74
N GLY A 144 10.43 -8.48 -8.07
CA GLY A 144 10.73 -7.36 -7.17
C GLY A 144 9.47 -6.59 -6.77
N LEU A 145 8.58 -6.30 -7.73
CA LEU A 145 7.31 -5.64 -7.46
C LEU A 145 6.41 -6.50 -6.55
N GLY A 146 6.32 -7.81 -6.81
CA GLY A 146 5.59 -8.75 -5.95
C GLY A 146 6.10 -8.78 -4.51
N LEU A 147 7.43 -8.76 -4.32
CA LEU A 147 8.05 -8.66 -3.01
C LEU A 147 7.76 -7.31 -2.33
N VAL A 148 7.85 -6.20 -3.06
CA VAL A 148 7.50 -4.87 -2.53
C VAL A 148 6.05 -4.83 -2.05
N ILE A 149 5.11 -5.30 -2.88
CA ILE A 149 3.68 -5.36 -2.53
C ILE A 149 3.46 -6.25 -1.30
N LEU A 150 4.09 -7.43 -1.26
CA LEU A 150 3.99 -8.34 -0.11
C LEU A 150 4.53 -7.72 1.17
N GLY A 151 5.72 -7.12 1.11
CA GLY A 151 6.33 -6.46 2.26
C GLY A 151 5.49 -5.28 2.77
N LEU A 152 4.92 -4.48 1.85
CA LEU A 152 4.02 -3.38 2.18
C LEU A 152 2.72 -3.87 2.83
N PHE A 153 2.16 -4.97 2.32
CA PHE A 153 0.97 -5.62 2.91
C PHE A 153 1.25 -6.14 4.32
N MET A 154 2.42 -6.76 4.54
CA MET A 154 2.83 -7.26 5.85
C MET A 154 3.02 -6.13 6.85
N LEU A 155 3.72 -5.06 6.46
CA LEU A 155 3.89 -3.85 7.25
C LEU A 155 2.52 -3.27 7.63
N THR A 156 1.67 -3.01 6.64
CA THR A 156 0.30 -2.50 6.82
C THR A 156 -0.52 -3.36 7.79
N LYS A 157 -0.54 -4.68 7.61
CA LYS A 157 -1.28 -5.60 8.49
C LYS A 157 -0.74 -5.58 9.92
N ALA A 158 0.56 -5.46 10.09
CA ALA A 158 1.20 -5.46 11.40
C ALA A 158 1.01 -4.12 12.14
N LEU A 159 1.15 -3.00 11.43
CA LEU A 159 0.84 -1.65 11.90
C LEU A 159 -0.63 -1.56 12.32
N ARG A 160 -1.58 -2.03 11.49
CA ARG A 160 -3.00 -2.08 11.83
C ARG A 160 -3.30 -2.93 13.07
N ARG A 161 -2.65 -4.11 13.21
CA ARG A 161 -2.82 -4.97 14.40
C ARG A 161 -2.32 -4.31 15.68
N ARG A 162 -1.22 -3.55 15.59
CA ARG A 162 -0.64 -2.82 16.72
C ARG A 162 -1.45 -1.57 17.07
N ALA A 163 -1.96 -0.88 16.05
CA ALA A 163 -2.79 0.30 16.18
C ALA A 163 -4.28 -0.01 16.43
N GLY A 164 -4.72 -1.28 16.38
CA GLY A 164 -6.14 -1.64 16.26
C GLY A 164 -7.11 -0.97 17.24
N ARG A 165 -6.73 -0.85 18.54
CA ARG A 165 -7.54 -0.13 19.53
C ARG A 165 -7.57 1.39 19.30
N THR A 166 -6.45 1.98 18.90
CA THR A 166 -6.35 3.41 18.54
C THR A 166 -7.08 3.68 17.23
N LEU A 167 -6.99 2.78 16.25
CA LEU A 167 -7.67 2.93 14.96
C LEU A 167 -9.19 2.89 15.13
N ARG A 168 -9.70 1.95 15.94
CA ARG A 168 -11.13 1.86 16.31
C ARG A 168 -11.59 3.15 16.98
N ARG A 169 -10.92 3.57 18.07
CA ARG A 169 -11.23 4.83 18.80
C ARG A 169 -11.13 6.10 17.95
N GLN A 170 -10.26 6.13 16.94
CA GLN A 170 -10.08 7.30 16.07
C GLN A 170 -11.08 7.31 14.91
N VAL A 171 -11.54 6.14 14.44
CA VAL A 171 -12.66 6.03 13.48
C VAL A 171 -13.93 6.64 14.06
N ASP A 172 -14.13 6.55 15.39
CA ASP A 172 -15.26 7.17 16.09
C ASP A 172 -15.23 8.70 16.00
N SER A 173 -14.05 9.29 15.85
CA SER A 173 -13.87 10.75 15.73
C SER A 173 -14.02 11.29 14.31
N LEU A 174 -14.26 10.41 13.31
CA LEU A 174 -14.46 10.79 11.90
C LEU A 174 -15.59 11.80 11.70
N THR A 175 -16.61 11.78 12.56
CA THR A 175 -17.78 12.67 12.48
C THR A 175 -17.65 13.91 13.36
N ALA A 176 -16.63 13.98 14.24
CA ALA A 176 -16.61 14.94 15.34
C ALA A 176 -16.19 16.36 14.94
N SER A 177 -15.21 16.53 14.03
CA SER A 177 -14.80 17.84 13.51
C SER A 177 -13.84 17.75 12.31
N THR A 178 -13.73 18.83 11.53
CA THR A 178 -12.83 18.92 10.36
C THR A 178 -11.35 18.70 10.70
N PRO A 179 -10.77 19.31 11.76
CA PRO A 179 -9.36 19.07 12.11
C PRO A 179 -9.11 17.65 12.61
N ARG A 180 -10.05 17.06 13.38
CA ARG A 180 -9.95 15.65 13.79
C ARG A 180 -10.00 14.72 12.58
N SER A 181 -10.88 15.01 11.62
CA SER A 181 -10.97 14.27 10.35
C SER A 181 -9.64 14.24 9.60
N PHE A 182 -8.91 15.36 9.57
CA PHE A 182 -7.54 15.39 9.01
C PHE A 182 -6.61 14.40 9.71
N GLY A 183 -6.56 14.45 11.04
CA GLY A 183 -5.68 13.60 11.84
C GLY A 183 -6.01 12.12 11.69
N VAL A 184 -7.30 11.75 11.70
CA VAL A 184 -7.74 10.38 11.43
C VAL A 184 -7.36 9.97 10.02
N GLY A 185 -7.52 10.87 9.05
CA GLY A 185 -7.14 10.66 7.66
C GLY A 185 -5.65 10.35 7.55
N ALA A 186 -4.79 11.17 8.14
CA ALA A 186 -3.35 10.94 8.16
C ALA A 186 -2.97 9.63 8.85
N LEU A 187 -3.62 9.29 9.96
CA LEU A 187 -3.38 8.04 10.66
C LEU A 187 -3.80 6.83 9.80
N VAL A 188 -5.03 6.83 9.30
CA VAL A 188 -5.57 5.74 8.45
C VAL A 188 -4.78 5.65 7.16
N GLY A 189 -4.51 6.77 6.49
CA GLY A 189 -3.71 6.84 5.27
C GLY A 189 -2.29 6.33 5.46
N GLY A 190 -1.63 6.66 6.56
CA GLY A 190 -0.31 6.09 6.87
C GLY A 190 -0.39 4.58 7.14
N LEU A 191 -1.33 4.15 7.97
CA LEU A 191 -1.45 2.75 8.37
C LEU A 191 -1.96 1.84 7.24
N THR A 192 -2.78 2.35 6.34
CA THR A 192 -3.39 1.60 5.24
C THR A 192 -2.68 1.81 3.92
N GLN A 193 -1.91 2.89 3.79
CA GLN A 193 -1.26 3.38 2.57
C GLN A 193 -2.20 3.56 1.38
N SER A 194 -3.50 3.65 1.65
CA SER A 194 -4.54 3.73 0.65
C SER A 194 -5.55 4.81 1.03
N SER A 195 -5.48 5.93 0.32
CA SER A 195 -6.52 6.96 0.39
C SER A 195 -7.84 6.47 -0.23
N THR A 196 -7.83 5.46 -1.11
CA THR A 196 -9.04 4.81 -1.64
C THR A 196 -9.77 4.00 -0.57
N PHE A 197 -9.04 3.26 0.27
CA PHE A 197 -9.63 2.62 1.44
C PHE A 197 -10.22 3.66 2.41
N THR A 198 -9.49 4.77 2.63
CA THR A 198 -9.99 5.87 3.47
C THR A 198 -11.25 6.52 2.86
N ALA A 199 -11.32 6.64 1.53
CA ALA A 199 -12.51 7.10 0.82
C ALA A 199 -13.68 6.13 0.99
N ALA A 200 -13.45 4.82 0.90
CA ALA A 200 -14.49 3.82 1.12
C ALA A 200 -15.08 3.90 2.55
N LEU A 201 -14.31 4.37 3.54
CA LEU A 201 -14.82 4.67 4.87
C LEU A 201 -15.67 5.95 4.88
N GLY A 202 -15.18 7.06 4.32
CA GLY A 202 -15.83 8.36 4.42
C GLY A 202 -17.04 8.56 3.48
N LEU A 203 -17.02 7.98 2.28
CA LEU A 203 -18.04 8.18 1.25
C LEU A 203 -19.46 7.80 1.70
N PRO A 204 -19.69 6.63 2.35
CA PRO A 204 -21.01 6.29 2.88
C PRO A 204 -21.49 7.26 3.97
N PHE A 205 -20.59 7.77 4.82
CA PHE A 205 -20.96 8.74 5.86
C PHE A 205 -21.38 10.08 5.28
N VAL A 206 -20.75 10.53 4.20
CA VAL A 206 -21.16 11.75 3.50
C VAL A 206 -22.48 11.57 2.76
N GLU A 207 -22.70 10.41 2.12
CA GLU A 207 -23.98 10.14 1.48
C GLU A 207 -25.14 10.12 2.49
N ARG A 208 -24.88 9.60 3.70
CA ARG A 208 -25.85 9.52 4.79
C ARG A 208 -25.91 10.77 5.68
N ASN A 209 -25.23 11.86 5.30
CA ASN A 209 -25.12 13.11 6.07
C ASN A 209 -24.61 12.95 7.52
N LEU A 210 -23.91 11.84 7.81
CA LEU A 210 -23.29 11.55 9.11
C LEU A 210 -21.93 12.24 9.25
N MET A 211 -21.28 12.54 8.13
CA MET A 211 -20.04 13.30 8.07
C MET A 211 -20.24 14.48 7.13
N SER A 212 -19.79 15.67 7.54
CA SER A 212 -19.88 16.83 6.65
C SER A 212 -18.99 16.64 5.43
N PHE A 213 -19.41 17.17 4.28
CA PHE A 213 -18.62 17.14 3.05
C PHE A 213 -17.19 17.68 3.27
N GLN A 214 -17.07 18.77 4.04
CA GLN A 214 -15.80 19.39 4.39
C GLN A 214 -14.92 18.46 5.23
N ALA A 215 -15.50 17.80 6.24
CA ALA A 215 -14.78 16.86 7.09
C ALA A 215 -14.27 15.66 6.28
N ALA A 216 -15.08 15.13 5.36
CA ALA A 216 -14.69 14.00 4.50
C ALA A 216 -13.64 14.36 3.45
N LEU A 217 -13.72 15.54 2.83
CA LEU A 217 -12.68 16.00 1.93
C LEU A 217 -11.35 16.23 2.69
N THR A 218 -11.45 16.73 3.92
CA THR A 218 -10.29 16.91 4.81
C THR A 218 -9.70 15.57 5.28
N LEU A 219 -10.54 14.56 5.52
CA LEU A 219 -10.11 13.19 5.79
C LEU A 219 -9.27 12.62 4.64
N LEU A 220 -9.71 12.83 3.40
CA LEU A 220 -9.00 12.38 2.21
C LEU A 220 -7.65 13.10 2.02
N LEU A 221 -7.60 14.41 2.32
CA LEU A 221 -6.36 15.19 2.33
C LEU A 221 -5.37 14.67 3.38
N GLY A 222 -5.85 14.40 4.60
CA GLY A 222 -5.05 13.76 5.64
C GLY A 222 -4.48 12.43 5.16
N ALA A 223 -5.29 11.60 4.50
CA ALA A 223 -4.88 10.29 4.01
C ALA A 223 -3.72 10.35 3.00
N HIS A 224 -3.69 11.37 2.14
CA HIS A 224 -2.56 11.61 1.23
C HIS A 224 -1.27 11.90 1.99
N LEU A 225 -1.32 12.80 2.98
CA LEU A 225 -0.15 13.14 3.79
C LEU A 225 0.37 11.92 4.58
N GLY A 226 -0.55 11.15 5.18
CA GLY A 226 -0.21 9.92 5.90
C GLY A 226 0.47 8.88 5.02
N ALA A 227 -0.11 8.61 3.84
CA ALA A 227 0.45 7.65 2.88
C ALA A 227 1.84 8.09 2.38
N ALA A 228 2.03 9.39 2.15
CA ALA A 228 3.32 9.95 1.75
C ALA A 228 4.39 9.81 2.86
N ALA A 229 4.02 10.08 4.11
CA ALA A 229 4.93 9.97 5.25
C ALA A 229 5.50 8.54 5.39
N ILE A 230 4.66 7.50 5.29
CA ILE A 230 5.12 6.11 5.45
C ILE A 230 6.00 5.65 4.28
N GLY A 231 5.65 6.00 3.03
CA GLY A 231 6.49 5.70 1.87
C GLY A 231 7.89 6.32 1.99
N SER A 232 7.97 7.49 2.62
CA SER A 232 9.19 8.27 2.77
C SER A 232 10.13 7.80 3.88
N VAL A 233 9.65 6.98 4.83
CA VAL A 233 10.52 6.33 5.84
C VAL A 233 11.38 5.22 5.20
N LEU A 234 10.96 4.72 4.05
CA LEU A 234 11.51 3.51 3.45
C LEU A 234 12.96 3.62 2.93
N PRO A 235 13.38 4.71 2.28
CA PRO A 235 14.77 4.85 1.80
C PRO A 235 15.80 4.95 2.92
N LEU A 236 15.37 5.22 4.15
CA LEU A 236 16.24 5.32 5.32
C LEU A 236 16.80 3.95 5.76
N ALA A 237 16.24 2.85 5.25
CA ALA A 237 16.76 1.51 5.50
C ALA A 237 17.65 1.04 4.32
N GLY A 238 18.93 0.77 4.62
CA GLY A 238 19.89 0.32 3.62
C GLY A 238 19.47 -0.98 2.94
N THR A 239 19.39 -0.99 1.61
CA THR A 239 18.97 -2.17 0.83
C THR A 239 19.97 -3.33 0.88
N LYS A 240 21.24 -3.06 1.20
CA LYS A 240 22.32 -4.06 1.33
C LYS A 240 22.05 -5.08 2.45
N ASP A 241 21.40 -4.64 3.53
CA ASP A 241 21.19 -5.45 4.72
C ASP A 241 19.80 -6.11 4.72
N ALA A 242 19.04 -5.96 3.63
CA ALA A 242 17.67 -6.48 3.51
C ALA A 242 17.54 -7.98 3.83
N PRO A 243 18.44 -8.87 3.36
CA PRO A 243 18.38 -10.30 3.72
C PRO A 243 18.57 -10.55 5.22
N LEU A 244 19.42 -9.75 5.88
CA LEU A 244 19.66 -9.86 7.32
C LEU A 244 18.43 -9.38 8.11
N ILE A 245 17.86 -8.24 7.74
CA ILE A 245 16.62 -7.72 8.34
C ILE A 245 15.49 -8.75 8.18
N LEU A 246 15.39 -9.38 7.00
CA LEU A 246 14.43 -10.45 6.73
C LEU A 246 14.66 -11.65 7.66
N MET A 247 15.90 -12.12 7.77
CA MET A 247 16.26 -13.25 8.65
C MET A 247 15.90 -12.96 10.12
N VAL A 248 16.24 -11.78 10.62
CA VAL A 248 15.88 -11.34 11.97
C VAL A 248 14.36 -11.35 12.14
N GLY A 249 13.62 -10.81 11.17
CA GLY A 249 12.16 -10.85 11.16
C GLY A 249 11.58 -12.27 11.22
N VAL A 250 12.17 -13.22 10.48
CA VAL A 250 11.77 -14.64 10.48
C VAL A 250 12.06 -15.29 11.85
N ILE A 251 13.25 -15.09 12.42
CA ILE A 251 13.61 -15.63 13.75
C ILE A 251 12.65 -15.08 14.82
N LEU A 252 12.43 -13.76 14.84
CA LEU A 252 11.48 -13.12 15.74
C LEU A 252 10.06 -13.66 15.55
N ARG A 253 9.67 -13.96 14.31
CA ARG A 253 8.34 -14.48 13.98
C ARG A 253 8.14 -15.90 14.49
N LEU A 254 9.14 -16.77 14.32
CA LEU A 254 9.11 -18.15 14.83
C LEU A 254 9.11 -18.19 16.36
N ALA A 255 9.77 -17.23 17.01
CA ALA A 255 9.81 -17.12 18.46
C ALA A 255 8.60 -16.41 19.09
N ALA A 256 7.77 -15.73 18.29
CA ALA A 256 6.68 -14.90 18.79
C ALA A 256 5.50 -15.74 19.32
N VAL A 257 5.21 -15.59 20.62
CA VAL A 257 4.20 -16.41 21.29
C VAL A 257 2.83 -15.74 21.22
N ASP A 258 2.77 -14.44 21.52
CA ASP A 258 1.52 -13.69 21.59
C ASP A 258 1.22 -12.85 20.32
N ARG A 259 0.00 -12.30 20.24
CA ARG A 259 -0.44 -11.52 19.06
C ARG A 259 0.36 -10.23 18.83
N ARG A 260 0.90 -9.60 19.88
CA ARG A 260 1.64 -8.32 19.78
C ARG A 260 3.09 -8.54 19.32
N GLU A 261 3.73 -9.56 19.85
CA GLU A 261 5.04 -10.05 19.39
C GLU A 261 4.97 -10.47 17.93
N ARG A 262 3.93 -11.23 17.55
CA ARG A 262 3.68 -11.65 16.17
C ARG A 262 3.50 -10.47 15.21
N ALA A 263 2.85 -9.40 15.65
CA ALA A 263 2.73 -8.17 14.87
C ALA A 263 4.10 -7.46 14.75
N SER A 264 4.86 -7.36 15.83
CA SER A 264 6.19 -6.73 15.82
C SER A 264 7.19 -7.49 14.93
N ALA A 265 7.19 -8.81 15.00
CA ALA A 265 7.99 -9.65 14.12
C ALA A 265 7.57 -9.50 12.65
N ASN A 266 6.27 -9.43 12.36
CA ASN A 266 5.76 -9.19 11.00
C ASN A 266 6.15 -7.80 10.47
N LEU A 267 6.34 -6.78 11.33
CA LEU A 267 6.88 -5.48 10.91
C LEU A 267 8.30 -5.63 10.38
N VAL A 268 9.18 -6.27 11.16
CA VAL A 268 10.59 -6.47 10.79
C VAL A 268 10.71 -7.36 9.55
N MET A 269 9.96 -8.47 9.52
CA MET A 269 9.92 -9.37 8.37
C MET A 269 9.40 -8.68 7.11
N GLY A 270 8.31 -7.90 7.23
CA GLY A 270 7.75 -7.13 6.13
C GLY A 270 8.71 -6.09 5.58
N LEU A 271 9.45 -5.40 6.46
CA LEU A 271 10.51 -4.47 6.07
C LEU A 271 11.62 -5.19 5.30
N GLY A 272 12.10 -6.35 5.77
CA GLY A 272 13.12 -7.14 5.08
C GLY A 272 12.68 -7.62 3.69
N VAL A 273 11.47 -8.17 3.57
CA VAL A 273 10.89 -8.57 2.27
C VAL A 273 10.80 -7.37 1.32
N LEU A 274 10.32 -6.23 1.83
CA LEU A 274 10.15 -5.03 1.03
C LEU A 274 11.49 -4.51 0.51
N LEU A 275 12.48 -4.33 1.39
CA LEU A 275 13.82 -3.84 1.01
C LEU A 275 14.50 -4.79 0.03
N HIS A 276 14.28 -6.10 0.18
CA HIS A 276 14.78 -7.08 -0.77
C HIS A 276 14.09 -6.92 -2.14
N GLY A 277 12.78 -6.68 -2.16
CA GLY A 277 12.04 -6.33 -3.37
C GLY A 277 12.56 -5.07 -4.06
N VAL A 278 12.87 -4.01 -3.31
CA VAL A 278 13.50 -2.77 -3.83
C VAL A 278 14.85 -3.08 -4.49
N TYR A 279 15.68 -3.90 -3.83
CA TYR A 279 16.95 -4.35 -4.38
C TYR A 279 16.74 -5.11 -5.71
N THR A 280 15.79 -6.05 -5.74
CA THR A 280 15.46 -6.80 -6.96
C THR A 280 14.97 -5.88 -8.07
N LEU A 281 14.07 -4.94 -7.78
CA LEU A 281 13.58 -3.92 -8.73
C LEU A 281 14.74 -3.13 -9.32
N ARG A 282 15.64 -2.62 -8.49
CA ARG A 282 16.82 -1.86 -8.93
C ARG A 282 17.68 -2.67 -9.91
N THR A 283 17.94 -3.95 -9.63
CA THR A 283 18.68 -4.81 -10.56
C THR A 283 17.92 -5.11 -11.87
N GLY A 284 16.59 -5.07 -11.83
CA GLY A 284 15.72 -5.21 -13.01
C GLY A 284 15.66 -3.95 -13.86
N PHE A 285 15.64 -2.75 -13.24
CA PHE A 285 15.62 -1.47 -13.95
C PHE A 285 16.99 -1.02 -14.47
N ALA A 286 18.09 -1.44 -13.87
CA ALA A 286 19.44 -1.11 -14.33
C ALA A 286 19.66 -1.31 -15.85
N PRO A 287 19.35 -2.48 -16.46
CA PRO A 287 19.43 -2.65 -17.92
C PRO A 287 18.51 -1.74 -18.73
N LEU A 288 17.39 -1.30 -18.15
CA LEU A 288 16.42 -0.48 -18.85
C LEU A 288 16.94 0.95 -19.06
N ALA A 289 17.93 1.40 -18.27
CA ALA A 289 18.56 2.71 -18.40
C ALA A 289 19.12 2.99 -19.80
N GLU A 290 19.50 1.94 -20.53
CA GLU A 290 20.16 2.04 -21.83
C GLU A 290 19.16 2.00 -23.00
N LEU A 291 17.87 1.73 -22.75
CA LEU A 291 16.85 1.68 -23.80
C LEU A 291 16.46 3.08 -24.29
N PRO A 292 16.22 3.26 -25.60
CA PRO A 292 15.75 4.53 -26.17
C PRO A 292 14.52 5.11 -25.47
N ALA A 293 13.53 4.26 -25.14
CA ALA A 293 12.31 4.68 -24.44
C ALA A 293 12.57 5.24 -23.03
N MET A 294 13.66 4.83 -22.35
CA MET A 294 14.03 5.37 -21.05
C MET A 294 14.86 6.66 -21.18
N LEU A 295 15.53 6.86 -22.32
CA LEU A 295 16.18 8.14 -22.65
C LEU A 295 15.15 9.25 -22.93
N GLU A 296 13.94 8.90 -23.40
CA GLU A 296 12.83 9.86 -23.52
C GLU A 296 12.40 10.44 -22.17
N LEU A 297 12.60 9.71 -21.06
CA LEU A 297 12.35 10.26 -19.72
C LEU A 297 13.25 11.45 -19.40
N ARG A 298 14.43 11.58 -20.04
CA ARG A 298 15.29 12.78 -19.88
C ARG A 298 14.67 14.02 -20.51
N GLN A 299 13.77 13.85 -21.47
CA GLN A 299 13.06 14.96 -22.12
C GLN A 299 11.89 15.48 -21.25
N LEU A 300 11.58 14.80 -20.13
CA LEU A 300 10.65 15.32 -19.14
C LEU A 300 11.29 16.50 -18.42
N ASP A 301 11.09 17.70 -18.93
CA ASP A 301 11.49 18.93 -18.23
C ASP A 301 10.34 19.40 -17.32
N PRO A 302 10.41 19.17 -16.00
CA PRO A 302 9.36 19.60 -15.07
C PRO A 302 9.29 21.12 -14.91
N ALA A 303 10.23 21.90 -15.45
CA ALA A 303 10.13 23.35 -15.52
C ALA A 303 9.08 23.81 -16.56
N THR A 304 8.81 22.98 -17.58
CA THR A 304 7.76 23.25 -18.56
C THR A 304 6.42 22.67 -18.11
N LEU A 305 5.31 23.34 -18.45
CA LEU A 305 3.97 22.85 -18.16
C LEU A 305 3.71 21.47 -18.81
N THR A 306 4.21 21.26 -20.02
CA THR A 306 4.10 19.99 -20.75
C THR A 306 4.88 18.86 -20.08
N GLY A 307 6.12 19.10 -19.66
CA GLY A 307 6.92 18.10 -18.98
C GLY A 307 6.37 17.75 -17.60
N LEU A 308 5.89 18.74 -16.85
CA LEU A 308 5.14 18.51 -15.61
C LEU A 308 3.88 17.68 -15.86
N ALA A 309 3.04 18.07 -16.82
CA ALA A 309 1.78 17.38 -17.09
C ALA A 309 2.01 15.92 -17.47
N LEU A 310 3.04 15.64 -18.27
CA LEU A 310 3.41 14.27 -18.65
C LEU A 310 3.94 13.48 -17.44
N ALA A 311 4.85 14.05 -16.65
CA ALA A 311 5.39 13.42 -15.45
C ALA A 311 4.27 13.11 -14.43
N ALA A 312 3.43 14.10 -14.11
CA ALA A 312 2.30 13.93 -13.20
C ALA A 312 1.26 12.94 -13.75
N SER A 313 1.06 12.86 -15.07
CA SER A 313 0.17 11.85 -15.68
C SER A 313 0.70 10.44 -15.52
N ILE A 314 1.99 10.22 -15.75
CA ILE A 314 2.65 8.92 -15.51
C ILE A 314 2.51 8.53 -14.03
N GLY A 315 2.76 9.49 -13.12
CA GLY A 315 2.55 9.31 -11.69
C GLY A 315 1.12 8.97 -11.29
N ALA A 316 0.14 9.65 -11.88
CA ALA A 316 -1.28 9.42 -11.63
C ALA A 316 -1.72 8.04 -12.14
N LEU A 317 -1.31 7.65 -13.35
CA LEU A 317 -1.59 6.33 -13.90
C LEU A 317 -0.94 5.22 -13.08
N GLY A 318 0.32 5.40 -12.69
CA GLY A 318 1.02 4.47 -11.80
C GLY A 318 0.33 4.35 -10.44
N GLY A 319 -0.05 5.48 -9.83
CA GLY A 319 -0.77 5.52 -8.56
C GLY A 319 -2.14 4.83 -8.63
N LEU A 320 -2.87 5.03 -9.73
CA LEU A 320 -4.15 4.37 -10.00
C LEU A 320 -3.98 2.87 -10.18
N ALA A 321 -3.01 2.44 -10.99
CA ALA A 321 -2.77 1.03 -11.29
C ALA A 321 -2.27 0.25 -10.06
N MET A 322 -1.40 0.86 -9.25
CA MET A 322 -0.81 0.24 -8.07
C MET A 322 -1.66 0.39 -6.81
N GLN A 323 -2.70 1.22 -6.84
CA GLN A 323 -3.64 1.48 -5.72
C GLN A 323 -2.97 1.86 -4.38
N GLY A 324 -1.78 2.48 -4.44
CA GLY A 324 -1.04 2.87 -3.23
C GLY A 324 0.19 3.73 -3.52
N ALA A 325 0.33 4.84 -2.78
CA ALA A 325 1.41 5.80 -2.99
C ALA A 325 2.81 5.24 -2.66
N GLY A 326 2.90 4.32 -1.69
CA GLY A 326 4.16 3.69 -1.30
C GLY A 326 4.79 2.84 -2.41
N VAL A 327 3.97 2.11 -3.19
CA VAL A 327 4.48 1.27 -4.29
C VAL A 327 5.05 2.15 -5.41
N MET A 328 4.34 3.21 -5.81
CA MET A 328 4.87 4.14 -6.81
C MET A 328 6.12 4.87 -6.32
N PHE A 329 6.17 5.25 -5.05
CA PHE A 329 7.37 5.83 -4.45
C PHE A 329 8.58 4.90 -4.59
N VAL A 330 8.42 3.61 -4.25
CA VAL A 330 9.48 2.60 -4.41
C VAL A 330 9.94 2.46 -5.86
N VAL A 331 9.00 2.48 -6.81
CA VAL A 331 9.31 2.33 -8.23
C VAL A 331 10.12 3.53 -8.73
N VAL A 332 9.66 4.76 -8.45
CA VAL A 332 10.37 6.00 -8.82
C VAL A 332 11.75 6.02 -8.18
N LEU A 333 11.85 5.68 -6.89
CA LEU A 333 13.13 5.55 -6.19
C LEU A 333 14.05 4.54 -6.87
N SER A 334 13.54 3.35 -7.19
CA SER A 334 14.33 2.27 -7.79
C SER A 334 14.87 2.67 -9.17
N VAL A 335 14.10 3.41 -9.96
CA VAL A 335 14.53 3.92 -11.27
C VAL A 335 15.53 5.05 -11.12
N ALA A 336 15.26 6.04 -10.25
CA ALA A 336 16.16 7.16 -10.00
C ALA A 336 17.53 6.66 -9.50
N GLN A 337 17.52 5.69 -8.58
CA GLN A 337 18.71 5.02 -8.13
C GLN A 337 19.36 4.24 -9.30
N ALA A 338 18.68 3.27 -9.90
CA ALA A 338 19.30 2.34 -10.85
C ALA A 338 19.91 2.97 -12.10
N THR A 339 19.42 4.14 -12.52
CA THR A 339 19.66 4.62 -13.89
C THR A 339 20.33 6.00 -13.95
N SER A 340 20.32 6.78 -12.87
CA SER A 340 20.66 8.22 -12.85
C SER A 340 20.00 9.02 -13.99
N LEU A 341 18.90 8.50 -14.56
CA LEU A 341 18.16 9.13 -15.67
C LEU A 341 17.10 10.11 -15.18
N LEU A 342 16.59 9.86 -13.97
CA LEU A 342 15.61 10.72 -13.32
C LEU A 342 16.32 11.62 -12.32
N THR A 343 16.35 12.92 -12.62
CA THR A 343 16.77 13.93 -11.64
C THR A 343 15.76 13.99 -10.49
N LEU A 344 16.18 14.54 -9.35
CA LEU A 344 15.30 14.69 -8.20
C LEU A 344 14.00 15.48 -8.54
N PRO A 345 14.05 16.61 -9.29
CA PRO A 345 12.84 17.31 -9.73
C PRO A 345 11.92 16.44 -10.60
N GLN A 346 12.46 15.62 -11.51
CA GLN A 346 11.67 14.72 -12.35
C GLN A 346 10.98 13.64 -11.52
N ALA A 347 11.72 13.04 -10.57
CA ALA A 347 11.19 12.04 -9.65
C ALA A 347 10.06 12.62 -8.76
N LEU A 348 10.23 13.84 -8.24
CA LEU A 348 9.21 14.53 -7.46
C LEU A 348 7.99 14.92 -8.32
N ALA A 349 8.18 15.35 -9.58
CA ALA A 349 7.09 15.64 -10.50
C ALA A 349 6.25 14.40 -10.84
N LEU A 350 6.88 13.22 -10.98
CA LEU A 350 6.18 11.94 -11.08
C LEU A 350 5.35 11.69 -9.81
N LEU A 351 5.94 11.83 -8.63
CA LEU A 351 5.24 11.58 -7.37
C LEU A 351 4.11 12.59 -7.09
N ALA A 352 4.20 13.81 -7.61
CA ALA A 352 3.13 14.81 -7.51
C ALA A 352 1.81 14.34 -8.15
N GLY A 353 1.87 13.46 -9.15
CA GLY A 353 0.70 12.85 -9.79
C GLY A 353 -0.01 11.78 -8.98
N VAL A 354 0.65 11.15 -8.01
CA VAL A 354 0.13 9.98 -7.28
C VAL A 354 -1.18 10.26 -6.51
N PRO A 355 -1.37 11.42 -5.84
CA PRO A 355 -2.66 11.79 -5.25
C PRO A 355 -3.82 11.82 -6.25
N LEU A 356 -3.57 12.25 -7.49
CA LEU A 356 -4.59 12.27 -8.54
C LEU A 356 -5.02 10.86 -8.92
N GLY A 357 -4.08 9.94 -9.11
CA GLY A 357 -4.39 8.53 -9.36
C GLY A 357 -5.29 7.94 -8.28
N SER A 358 -4.97 8.20 -7.02
CA SER A 358 -5.75 7.70 -5.88
C SER A 358 -7.13 8.38 -5.75
N ALA A 359 -7.22 9.65 -6.15
CA ALA A 359 -8.49 10.38 -6.21
C ALA A 359 -9.39 9.87 -7.34
N LEU A 360 -8.82 9.50 -8.50
CA LEU A 360 -9.56 8.82 -9.58
C LEU A 360 -10.13 7.48 -9.11
N SER A 361 -9.37 6.66 -8.38
CA SER A 361 -9.90 5.44 -7.75
C SER A 361 -11.07 5.73 -6.81
N SER A 362 -10.94 6.78 -5.99
CA SER A 362 -11.98 7.19 -5.04
C SER A 362 -13.24 7.68 -5.77
N MET A 363 -13.06 8.37 -6.90
CA MET A 363 -14.15 8.81 -7.77
C MET A 363 -14.90 7.60 -8.38
N LEU A 364 -14.19 6.56 -8.82
CA LEU A 364 -14.80 5.31 -9.30
C LEU A 364 -15.59 4.60 -8.18
N VAL A 365 -15.01 4.47 -6.98
CA VAL A 365 -15.66 3.85 -5.81
C VAL A 365 -16.90 4.63 -5.37
N SER A 366 -16.89 5.96 -5.54
CA SER A 366 -18.03 6.81 -5.18
C SER A 366 -19.24 6.70 -6.12
N TRP A 367 -19.02 6.21 -7.35
CA TRP A 367 -20.03 6.22 -8.39
C TRP A 367 -21.31 5.41 -8.06
N PRO A 368 -21.26 4.20 -7.51
CA PRO A 368 -22.48 3.47 -7.14
C PRO A 368 -23.16 4.00 -5.86
N LEU A 369 -22.51 4.84 -5.05
CA LEU A 369 -22.97 5.14 -3.68
C LEU A 369 -24.05 6.22 -3.58
N GLY A 370 -24.10 7.18 -4.51
CA GLY A 370 -25.12 8.24 -4.53
C GLY A 370 -24.57 9.61 -4.91
N ARG A 371 -25.38 10.66 -4.78
CA ARG A 371 -25.05 11.99 -5.35
C ARG A 371 -23.98 12.72 -4.54
N SER A 372 -24.05 12.68 -3.22
CA SER A 372 -23.10 13.36 -2.34
C SER A 372 -21.74 12.66 -2.38
N ALA A 373 -21.73 11.33 -2.38
CA ALA A 373 -20.53 10.52 -2.57
C ALA A 373 -19.86 10.81 -3.92
N ARG A 374 -20.60 10.79 -5.04
CA ARG A 374 -20.06 11.15 -6.38
C ARG A 374 -19.42 12.53 -6.39
N ARG A 375 -20.09 13.52 -5.81
CA ARG A 375 -19.56 14.90 -5.73
C ARG A 375 -18.31 14.96 -4.87
N LEU A 376 -18.23 14.18 -3.79
CA LEU A 376 -17.02 14.11 -2.97
C LEU A 376 -15.86 13.50 -3.76
N GLY A 377 -16.12 12.43 -4.53
CA GLY A 377 -15.12 11.83 -5.42
C GLY A 377 -14.60 12.81 -6.47
N ILE A 378 -15.50 13.58 -7.10
CA ILE A 378 -15.12 14.63 -8.07
C ILE A 378 -14.32 15.75 -7.37
N ALA A 379 -14.76 16.18 -6.19
CA ALA A 379 -14.05 17.21 -5.41
C ALA A 379 -12.66 16.75 -5.00
N HIS A 380 -12.49 15.47 -4.64
CA HIS A 380 -11.20 14.88 -4.31
C HIS A 380 -10.27 14.89 -5.52
N ALA A 381 -10.75 14.53 -6.71
CA ALA A 381 -9.97 14.60 -7.95
C ALA A 381 -9.59 16.04 -8.33
N ALA A 382 -10.52 16.99 -8.21
CA ALA A 382 -10.25 18.40 -8.45
C ALA A 382 -9.21 18.97 -7.47
N VAL A 383 -9.32 18.63 -6.19
CA VAL A 383 -8.33 18.98 -5.17
C VAL A 383 -6.96 18.39 -5.51
N ALA A 384 -6.90 17.14 -5.94
CA ALA A 384 -5.63 16.51 -6.31
C ALA A 384 -4.98 17.20 -7.53
N LEU A 385 -5.76 17.70 -8.50
CA LEU A 385 -5.23 18.53 -9.59
C LEU A 385 -4.63 19.85 -9.07
N VAL A 386 -5.32 20.52 -8.14
CA VAL A 386 -4.79 21.75 -7.51
C VAL A 386 -3.51 21.45 -6.73
N MET A 387 -3.43 20.30 -6.04
CA MET A 387 -2.22 19.86 -5.35
C MET A 387 -1.03 19.67 -6.32
N ILE A 388 -1.26 19.17 -7.54
CA ILE A 388 -0.21 19.09 -8.58
C ILE A 388 0.29 20.49 -8.95
N SER A 389 -0.62 21.45 -9.16
CA SER A 389 -0.24 22.83 -9.48
C SER A 389 0.58 23.48 -8.36
N ILE A 390 0.19 23.27 -7.10
CA ILE A 390 0.96 23.79 -5.94
C ILE A 390 2.32 23.08 -5.83
N SER A 391 2.34 21.77 -6.06
CA SER A 391 3.58 20.98 -6.06
C SER A 391 4.58 21.53 -7.08
N TRP A 392 4.11 21.93 -8.27
CA TRP A 392 4.95 22.54 -9.30
C TRP A 392 5.55 23.88 -8.88
N LEU A 393 4.79 24.72 -8.17
CA LEU A 393 5.30 26.01 -7.67
C LEU A 393 6.43 25.84 -6.65
N VAL A 394 6.38 24.78 -5.86
CA VAL A 394 7.37 24.49 -4.80
C VAL A 394 8.56 23.71 -5.35
N LEU A 395 8.37 22.97 -6.46
CA LEU A 395 9.35 22.05 -7.04
C LEU A 395 10.75 22.65 -7.24
N PRO A 396 10.93 23.90 -7.72
CA PRO A 396 12.25 24.49 -7.91
C PRO A 396 13.07 24.65 -6.62
N TRP A 397 12.41 24.77 -5.47
CA TRP A 397 13.08 24.97 -4.17
C TRP A 397 13.37 23.67 -3.43
N LEU A 398 12.75 22.56 -3.84
CA LEU A 398 12.88 21.29 -3.13
C LEU A 398 14.30 20.70 -3.15
N PRO A 399 15.08 20.74 -4.25
CA PRO A 399 16.46 20.26 -4.25
C PRO A 399 17.31 20.96 -3.20
N ASP A 400 17.35 22.30 -3.22
CA ASP A 400 18.13 23.11 -2.28
C ASP A 400 17.67 22.91 -0.82
N LEU A 401 16.35 22.85 -0.60
CA LEU A 401 15.79 22.61 0.72
C LEU A 401 16.23 21.26 1.29
N THR A 402 16.15 20.21 0.47
CA THR A 402 16.53 18.86 0.91
C THR A 402 18.04 18.73 1.10
N ALA A 403 18.84 19.41 0.26
CA ALA A 403 20.29 19.52 0.41
C ALA A 403 20.67 20.20 1.73
N ALA A 404 20.05 21.33 2.04
CA ALA A 404 20.28 22.05 3.29
C ALA A 404 19.84 21.24 4.52
N ALA A 405 18.70 20.55 4.44
CA ALA A 405 18.15 19.78 5.55
C ALA A 405 18.96 18.51 5.86
N LEU A 406 19.40 17.78 4.83
CA LEU A 406 20.15 16.53 4.98
C LEU A 406 21.66 16.74 5.05
N ARG A 407 22.15 17.94 4.70
CA ARG A 407 23.59 18.28 4.62
C ARG A 407 24.37 17.37 3.66
N THR A 408 23.68 16.89 2.63
CA THR A 408 24.18 16.01 1.58
C THR A 408 23.72 16.55 0.23
N ASP A 409 24.47 16.28 -0.83
CA ASP A 409 24.08 16.68 -2.19
C ASP A 409 23.20 15.57 -2.81
N PRO A 410 21.96 15.88 -3.26
CA PRO A 410 21.09 14.93 -3.92
C PRO A 410 21.69 14.37 -5.22
N GLU A 411 22.56 15.12 -5.90
CA GLU A 411 23.18 14.70 -7.15
C GLU A 411 24.58 14.12 -6.95
N ALA A 412 25.07 14.01 -5.70
CA ALA A 412 26.35 13.41 -5.39
C ALA A 412 26.48 12.02 -6.04
N THR A 413 27.38 11.93 -7.00
CA THR A 413 27.74 10.67 -7.67
C THR A 413 28.95 10.08 -6.97
N SER A 414 28.77 8.93 -6.33
CA SER A 414 29.89 8.09 -5.92
C SER A 414 30.16 7.09 -7.03
N TYR A 415 31.28 7.28 -7.74
CA TYR A 415 31.76 6.31 -8.71
C TYR A 415 32.61 5.27 -7.97
N GLY A 416 32.19 4.02 -8.05
CA GLY A 416 32.71 2.89 -7.26
C GLY A 416 31.79 1.67 -7.40
N LYS A 417 32.04 0.61 -6.62
CA LYS A 417 31.45 -0.77 -6.65
C LYS A 417 30.02 -0.96 -7.20
N LYS A 418 29.10 0.01 -7.14
CA LYS A 418 27.85 0.05 -7.92
C LYS A 418 27.43 1.51 -8.18
N LEU A 419 27.23 1.93 -9.44
CA LEU A 419 26.52 3.18 -9.78
C LEU A 419 25.27 3.33 -8.91
N LEU A 420 25.20 4.40 -8.10
CA LEU A 420 23.98 4.99 -7.54
C LEU A 420 24.27 6.38 -6.99
N HIS A 421 23.26 7.24 -7.04
CA HIS A 421 23.08 8.30 -6.04
C HIS A 421 22.57 7.68 -4.73
N PRO A 422 23.43 7.42 -3.72
CA PRO A 422 23.01 6.70 -2.52
C PRO A 422 22.06 7.54 -1.67
N GLU A 423 22.23 8.87 -1.69
CA GLU A 423 21.48 9.81 -0.87
C GLU A 423 20.12 10.20 -1.48
N VAL A 424 19.89 9.99 -2.79
CA VAL A 424 18.64 10.37 -3.50
C VAL A 424 17.40 9.85 -2.79
N GLY A 425 17.49 8.70 -2.11
CA GLY A 425 16.40 8.17 -1.31
C GLY A 425 15.91 9.13 -0.22
N GLY A 426 16.82 9.69 0.57
CA GLY A 426 16.50 10.65 1.63
C GLY A 426 15.93 11.96 1.06
N HIS A 427 16.55 12.48 0.00
CA HIS A 427 16.08 13.70 -0.67
C HIS A 427 14.70 13.54 -1.29
N LEU A 428 14.45 12.42 -1.98
CA LEU A 428 13.16 12.11 -2.58
C LEU A 428 12.06 11.95 -1.51
N ALA A 429 12.37 11.27 -0.40
CA ALA A 429 11.48 11.12 0.75
C ALA A 429 11.09 12.47 1.36
N LEU A 430 12.09 13.28 1.75
CA LEU A 430 11.86 14.57 2.37
C LEU A 430 11.15 15.55 1.41
N GLY A 431 11.59 15.57 0.15
CA GLY A 431 10.97 16.38 -0.90
C GLY A 431 9.50 16.00 -1.11
N PHE A 432 9.18 14.69 -1.16
CA PHE A 432 7.81 14.23 -1.35
C PHE A 432 6.91 14.58 -0.18
N VAL A 433 7.34 14.36 1.07
CA VAL A 433 6.55 14.74 2.26
C VAL A 433 6.33 16.25 2.31
N THR A 434 7.39 17.03 2.08
CA THR A 434 7.31 18.50 2.11
C THR A 434 6.35 19.02 1.05
N MET A 435 6.48 18.52 -0.18
CA MET A 435 5.60 18.86 -1.28
C MET A 435 4.13 18.56 -0.95
N GLN A 436 3.84 17.38 -0.40
CA GLN A 436 2.48 17.02 0.00
C GLN A 436 1.95 17.85 1.17
N LEU A 437 2.81 18.17 2.14
CA LEU A 437 2.45 19.02 3.27
C LEU A 437 2.10 20.44 2.80
N VAL A 438 2.91 21.04 1.93
CA VAL A 438 2.65 22.38 1.39
C VAL A 438 1.40 22.39 0.52
N ALA A 439 1.25 21.42 -0.39
CA ALA A 439 0.07 21.29 -1.24
C ALA A 439 -1.20 21.12 -0.41
N THR A 440 -1.16 20.29 0.64
CA THR A 440 -2.28 20.10 1.55
C THR A 440 -2.60 21.38 2.32
N ALA A 441 -1.60 22.04 2.91
CA ALA A 441 -1.79 23.27 3.68
C ALA A 441 -2.40 24.40 2.83
N ALA A 442 -1.97 24.52 1.56
CA ALA A 442 -2.50 25.52 0.63
C ALA A 442 -3.93 25.20 0.15
N VAL A 443 -4.34 23.93 0.08
CA VAL A 443 -5.71 23.55 -0.29
C VAL A 443 -6.69 23.63 0.88
N VAL A 444 -6.26 23.44 2.13
CA VAL A 444 -7.15 23.44 3.32
C VAL A 444 -8.11 24.65 3.34
N PRO A 445 -7.68 25.91 3.10
CA PRO A 445 -8.59 27.05 3.00
C PRO A 445 -9.64 26.90 1.89
N LEU A 446 -9.22 26.38 0.73
CA LEU A 446 -10.08 26.15 -0.44
C LEU A 446 -11.12 25.04 -0.20
N VAL A 447 -10.86 24.09 0.69
CA VAL A 447 -11.81 23.02 1.05
C VAL A 447 -13.14 23.62 1.52
N SER A 448 -13.11 24.70 2.30
CA SER A 448 -14.32 25.37 2.77
C SER A 448 -15.15 25.95 1.60
N TRP A 449 -14.50 26.56 0.63
CA TRP A 449 -15.11 27.12 -0.58
C TRP A 449 -15.66 26.03 -1.51
N ILE A 450 -14.89 24.97 -1.77
CA ILE A 450 -15.32 23.82 -2.57
C ILE A 450 -16.54 23.16 -1.93
N SER A 451 -16.51 22.98 -0.60
CA SER A 451 -17.61 22.39 0.15
C SER A 451 -18.88 23.24 0.03
N ALA A 452 -18.77 24.57 0.14
CA ALA A 452 -19.92 25.47 0.00
C ALA A 452 -20.54 25.44 -1.42
N ARG A 453 -19.75 25.17 -2.46
CA ARG A 453 -20.20 25.12 -3.86
C ARG A 453 -20.76 23.76 -4.29
N LEU A 454 -20.23 22.66 -3.75
CA LEU A 454 -20.58 21.29 -4.15
C LEU A 454 -21.55 20.58 -3.20
N GLN A 455 -21.75 21.09 -1.97
CA GLN A 455 -22.71 20.51 -1.03
C GLN A 455 -24.16 20.48 -1.59
N PRO A 456 -24.90 19.38 -1.40
CA PRO A 456 -26.35 19.41 -1.55
C PRO A 456 -26.99 20.30 -0.45
N GLN A 457 -28.03 21.06 -0.79
CA GLN A 457 -28.75 21.94 0.15
C GLN A 457 -29.61 21.23 1.22
N HIS A 458 -29.33 19.98 1.58
CA HIS A 458 -30.08 19.28 2.63
C HIS A 458 -29.15 18.82 3.75
N ALA A 459 -29.54 19.18 4.97
CA ALA A 459 -28.94 18.87 6.28
C ALA A 459 -27.65 19.62 6.64
N ARG A 460 -27.81 20.87 7.12
CA ARG A 460 -27.01 21.32 8.27
C ARG A 460 -27.13 20.26 9.36
N VAL A 461 -26.02 19.65 9.78
CA VAL A 461 -25.96 18.84 11.00
C VAL A 461 -26.52 19.71 12.14
N GLN A 462 -27.74 19.39 12.60
CA GLN A 462 -28.36 20.09 13.74
C GLN A 462 -27.68 19.62 15.02
N ALA A 463 -26.61 20.31 15.40
CA ALA A 463 -26.15 20.33 16.78
C ALA A 463 -27.21 21.02 17.65
N GLY A 464 -27.71 20.36 18.69
CA GLY A 464 -28.35 21.06 19.82
C GLY A 464 -29.81 20.72 20.17
N ARG A 465 -30.18 19.45 20.34
CA ARG A 465 -31.27 19.08 21.26
C ARG A 465 -30.90 17.82 22.04
N LYS A 466 -30.98 17.87 23.38
CA LYS A 466 -30.81 16.71 24.27
C LYS A 466 -31.77 15.60 23.85
N ALA A 467 -31.23 14.42 23.52
CA ALA A 467 -31.96 13.26 23.08
C ALA A 467 -32.14 12.25 24.23
N GLN A 468 -33.23 11.48 24.17
CA GLN A 468 -33.39 10.26 24.95
C GLN A 468 -32.36 9.21 24.49
N PRO A 469 -31.91 8.30 25.37
CA PRO A 469 -30.93 7.27 25.02
C PRO A 469 -31.44 6.37 23.89
N LEU A 470 -30.54 5.96 22.99
CA LEU A 470 -30.87 5.05 21.91
C LEU A 470 -31.22 3.67 22.50
N SER A 471 -32.41 3.17 22.18
CA SER A 471 -32.77 1.79 22.48
C SER A 471 -32.19 0.88 21.40
N TRP A 472 -31.01 0.32 21.64
CA TRP A 472 -30.38 -0.70 20.78
C TRP A 472 -31.32 -1.88 20.53
N VAL A 473 -32.11 -2.25 21.54
CA VAL A 473 -33.16 -3.27 21.46
C VAL A 473 -34.18 -2.92 20.38
N GLU A 474 -34.61 -1.66 20.25
CA GLU A 474 -35.56 -1.25 19.22
C GLU A 474 -34.98 -1.32 17.80
N VAL A 475 -33.69 -1.02 17.63
CA VAL A 475 -32.99 -1.14 16.35
C VAL A 475 -32.96 -2.61 15.91
N LEU A 476 -32.52 -3.49 16.79
CA LEU A 476 -32.46 -4.92 16.53
C LEU A 476 -33.87 -5.51 16.31
N ALA A 477 -34.86 -5.11 17.10
CA ALA A 477 -36.26 -5.52 16.90
C ALA A 477 -36.84 -5.02 15.57
N SER A 478 -36.34 -3.90 15.04
CA SER A 478 -36.67 -3.46 13.68
C SER A 478 -35.99 -4.31 12.61
N TYR A 479 -34.77 -4.81 12.83
CA TYR A 479 -34.15 -5.80 11.94
C TYR A 479 -34.85 -7.15 11.96
N THR A 480 -35.29 -7.63 13.13
CA THR A 480 -36.10 -8.85 13.23
C THR A 480 -37.37 -8.73 12.41
N ARG A 481 -38.11 -7.62 12.56
CA ARG A 481 -39.32 -7.38 11.77
C ARG A 481 -39.03 -7.26 10.26
N ALA A 482 -37.91 -6.65 9.88
CA ALA A 482 -37.48 -6.61 8.49
C ALA A 482 -37.17 -8.01 7.94
N LEU A 483 -36.50 -8.85 8.74
CA LEU A 483 -36.19 -10.23 8.40
C LEU A 483 -37.47 -11.05 8.19
N ASP A 484 -38.45 -10.93 9.09
CA ASP A 484 -39.76 -11.60 8.93
C ASP A 484 -40.47 -11.15 7.64
N SER A 485 -40.41 -9.87 7.31
CA SER A 485 -40.96 -9.35 6.05
C SER A 485 -40.19 -9.86 4.83
N ILE A 486 -38.87 -10.09 4.94
CA ILE A 486 -38.06 -10.72 3.87
C ILE A 486 -38.54 -12.14 3.64
N HIS A 487 -38.74 -12.93 4.69
CA HIS A 487 -39.26 -14.29 4.58
C HIS A 487 -40.63 -14.30 3.90
N ARG A 488 -41.56 -13.43 4.33
CA ARG A 488 -42.87 -13.27 3.70
C ARG A 488 -42.79 -12.85 2.23
N ALA A 489 -41.82 -12.00 1.87
CA ALA A 489 -41.60 -11.62 0.47
C ALA A 489 -41.13 -12.83 -0.38
N LEU A 490 -40.26 -13.67 0.16
CA LEU A 490 -39.81 -14.91 -0.47
C LEU A 490 -40.93 -15.95 -0.61
N LEU A 491 -41.90 -15.96 0.30
CA LEU A 491 -43.14 -16.75 0.21
C LEU A 491 -44.17 -16.16 -0.77
N GLY A 492 -43.88 -15.03 -1.42
CA GLY A 492 -44.78 -14.40 -2.39
C GLY A 492 -45.91 -13.56 -1.77
N MET A 493 -45.83 -13.21 -0.48
CA MET A 493 -46.88 -12.41 0.17
C MET A 493 -46.93 -10.97 -0.37
N PRO A 494 -48.12 -10.45 -0.73
CA PRO A 494 -48.27 -9.09 -1.25
C PRO A 494 -47.97 -8.05 -0.16
N GLY A 495 -47.34 -6.94 -0.53
CA GLY A 495 -46.98 -5.85 0.39
C GLY A 495 -45.72 -6.08 1.22
N ALA A 496 -45.25 -7.33 1.34
CA ALA A 496 -44.07 -7.68 2.15
C ALA A 496 -42.79 -6.89 1.77
N PRO A 497 -42.45 -6.66 0.48
CA PRO A 497 -41.27 -5.83 0.14
C PRO A 497 -41.35 -4.39 0.66
N ALA A 498 -42.54 -3.78 0.66
CA ALA A 498 -42.72 -2.42 1.18
C ALA A 498 -42.58 -2.38 2.70
N GLU A 499 -42.96 -3.45 3.40
CA GLU A 499 -42.76 -3.59 4.83
C GLU A 499 -41.28 -3.76 5.19
N VAL A 500 -40.51 -4.52 4.39
CA VAL A 500 -39.04 -4.60 4.53
C VAL A 500 -38.44 -3.20 4.49
N ASP A 501 -38.75 -2.42 3.45
CA ASP A 501 -38.26 -1.05 3.30
C ASP A 501 -38.66 -0.17 4.50
N GLY A 502 -39.90 -0.29 4.97
CA GLY A 502 -40.40 0.45 6.13
C GLY A 502 -39.66 0.13 7.44
N HIS A 503 -39.40 -1.16 7.71
CA HIS A 503 -38.68 -1.59 8.91
C HIS A 503 -37.20 -1.19 8.88
N LEU A 504 -36.54 -1.35 7.73
CA LEU A 504 -35.14 -0.95 7.55
C LEU A 504 -34.97 0.58 7.58
N ALA A 505 -35.92 1.34 7.02
CA ALA A 505 -35.94 2.79 7.13
C ALA A 505 -36.12 3.25 8.58
N LYS A 506 -36.97 2.56 9.37
CA LYS A 506 -37.12 2.84 10.80
C LYS A 506 -35.82 2.59 11.57
N ALA A 507 -35.16 1.45 11.36
CA ALA A 507 -33.87 1.12 11.98
C ALA A 507 -32.80 2.18 11.65
N ARG A 508 -32.65 2.49 10.37
CA ARG A 508 -31.78 3.55 9.85
C ARG A 508 -32.03 4.89 10.52
N ALA A 509 -33.29 5.33 10.58
CA ALA A 509 -33.65 6.60 11.18
C ALA A 509 -33.36 6.66 12.69
N MET A 510 -33.34 5.52 13.39
CA MET A 510 -32.93 5.45 14.81
C MET A 510 -31.41 5.57 14.94
N ILE A 511 -30.65 4.80 14.15
CA ILE A 511 -29.18 4.85 14.12
C ILE A 511 -28.69 6.27 13.77
N GLU A 512 -29.23 6.85 12.70
CA GLU A 512 -28.84 8.19 12.22
C GLU A 512 -29.18 9.29 13.24
N ARG A 513 -30.31 9.16 13.96
CA ARG A 513 -30.69 10.10 15.03
C ARG A 513 -29.71 10.11 16.20
N HIS A 514 -29.09 8.97 16.51
CA HIS A 514 -28.13 8.83 17.60
C HIS A 514 -26.72 9.28 17.17
N VAL A 515 -26.26 8.87 15.99
CA VAL A 515 -24.93 9.27 15.45
C VAL A 515 -24.84 10.79 15.21
N GLY A 516 -25.94 11.43 14.81
CA GLY A 516 -25.93 12.86 14.48
C GLY A 516 -25.90 13.84 15.66
N ARG A 517 -25.88 13.38 16.93
CA ARG A 517 -26.22 14.26 18.07
C ARG A 517 -25.38 14.16 19.35
N GLU A 518 -24.50 13.16 19.55
CA GLU A 518 -23.56 13.13 20.67
C GLU A 518 -22.13 13.56 20.27
N PRO A 519 -21.56 14.65 20.84
CA PRO A 519 -20.18 15.05 20.60
C PRO A 519 -19.14 14.29 21.44
N GLU A 520 -19.57 13.44 22.37
CA GLU A 520 -18.71 12.83 23.40
C GLU A 520 -19.05 11.35 23.62
N VAL A 521 -18.92 10.52 22.57
CA VAL A 521 -18.83 9.07 22.79
C VAL A 521 -17.40 8.79 23.28
N HIS A 522 -17.20 8.80 24.60
CA HIS A 522 -15.93 8.49 25.25
C HIS A 522 -15.73 7.01 25.55
N ASP A 523 -16.69 6.16 25.16
CA ASP A 523 -16.67 4.73 25.43
C ASP A 523 -16.45 3.92 24.14
N SER A 524 -15.36 3.16 24.06
CA SER A 524 -14.96 2.46 22.84
C SER A 524 -15.91 1.35 22.42
N ASP A 525 -16.68 0.81 23.37
CA ASP A 525 -17.55 -0.34 23.14
C ASP A 525 -18.84 0.08 22.43
N HIS A 526 -19.29 1.32 22.67
CA HIS A 526 -20.44 1.92 22.01
C HIS A 526 -20.23 2.17 20.51
N ALA A 527 -18.99 2.44 20.09
CA ALA A 527 -18.70 2.79 18.71
C ALA A 527 -18.42 1.59 17.80
N ASP A 528 -17.76 0.55 18.33
CA ASP A 528 -17.67 -0.75 17.66
C ASP A 528 -19.09 -1.32 17.41
N MET A 529 -20.01 -1.12 18.35
CA MET A 529 -21.42 -1.46 18.20
C MET A 529 -22.11 -0.63 17.09
N LEU A 530 -21.89 0.69 17.04
CA LEU A 530 -22.42 1.57 15.98
C LEU A 530 -21.95 1.15 14.58
N VAL A 531 -20.65 0.89 14.41
CA VAL A 531 -20.09 0.43 13.14
C VAL A 531 -20.67 -0.92 12.74
N SER A 532 -20.83 -1.83 13.71
CA SER A 532 -21.41 -3.15 13.49
C SER A 532 -22.89 -3.06 13.07
N LEU A 533 -23.66 -2.15 13.67
CA LEU A 533 -25.07 -1.91 13.29
C LEU A 533 -25.19 -1.24 11.92
N LEU A 534 -24.28 -0.33 11.55
CA LEU A 534 -24.25 0.26 10.20
C LEU A 534 -23.90 -0.77 9.12
N ALA A 535 -22.98 -1.69 9.42
CA ALA A 535 -22.64 -2.81 8.53
C ALA A 535 -23.82 -3.77 8.42
N LEU A 536 -24.48 -4.08 9.54
CA LEU A 536 -25.70 -4.91 9.58
C LEU A 536 -26.85 -4.26 8.80
N GLN A 537 -27.07 -2.95 8.92
CA GLN A 537 -28.03 -2.20 8.12
C GLN A 537 -27.82 -2.44 6.62
N HIS A 538 -26.57 -2.33 6.15
CA HIS A 538 -26.26 -2.48 4.73
C HIS A 538 -26.48 -3.91 4.24
N ALA A 539 -26.08 -4.89 5.05
CA ALA A 539 -26.29 -6.30 4.75
C ALA A 539 -27.79 -6.65 4.69
N MET A 540 -28.58 -6.14 5.65
CA MET A 540 -30.03 -6.30 5.69
C MET A 540 -30.73 -5.64 4.48
N GLU A 541 -30.27 -4.46 4.05
CA GLU A 541 -30.78 -3.82 2.83
C GLU A 541 -30.46 -4.62 1.57
N HIS A 542 -29.28 -5.24 1.52
CA HIS A 542 -28.89 -6.09 0.40
C HIS A 542 -29.80 -7.32 0.27
N ILE A 543 -30.00 -8.08 1.36
CA ILE A 543 -30.92 -9.23 1.33
C ILE A 543 -32.37 -8.80 1.06
N GLY A 544 -32.80 -7.65 1.59
CA GLY A 544 -34.12 -7.09 1.34
C GLY A 544 -34.34 -6.74 -0.14
N PHE A 545 -33.36 -6.09 -0.77
CA PHE A 545 -33.39 -5.78 -2.20
C PHE A 545 -33.44 -7.04 -3.07
N THR A 546 -32.63 -8.04 -2.74
CA THR A 546 -32.58 -9.32 -3.47
C THR A 546 -33.90 -10.08 -3.32
N ALA A 547 -34.47 -10.16 -2.12
CA ALA A 547 -35.77 -10.77 -1.88
C ALA A 547 -36.90 -10.03 -2.62
N ALA A 548 -36.91 -8.70 -2.61
CA ALA A 548 -37.87 -7.91 -3.38
C ALA A 548 -37.74 -8.15 -4.90
N ARG A 549 -36.52 -8.39 -5.40
CA ARG A 549 -36.28 -8.72 -6.81
C ARG A 549 -36.79 -10.12 -7.16
N ILE A 550 -36.61 -11.11 -6.28
CA ILE A 550 -37.18 -12.47 -6.42
C ILE A 550 -38.71 -12.38 -6.46
N HIS A 551 -39.29 -11.67 -5.50
CA HIS A 551 -40.74 -11.43 -5.39
C HIS A 551 -41.32 -10.77 -6.66
N ARG A 552 -40.73 -9.66 -7.13
CA ARG A 552 -41.19 -8.94 -8.34
C ARG A 552 -41.12 -9.80 -9.61
N ARG A 553 -40.21 -10.77 -9.67
CA ARG A 553 -40.06 -11.68 -10.81
C ARG A 553 -40.98 -12.90 -10.72
N GLY A 554 -41.77 -13.05 -9.66
CA GLY A 554 -42.63 -14.21 -9.45
C GLY A 554 -41.84 -15.51 -9.31
N ILE A 555 -40.60 -15.43 -8.81
CA ILE A 555 -39.73 -16.60 -8.64
C ILE A 555 -40.08 -17.23 -7.29
N HIS A 556 -40.45 -18.52 -7.30
CA HIS A 556 -40.73 -19.29 -6.09
C HIS A 556 -39.50 -20.10 -5.66
N LEU A 557 -39.26 -20.17 -4.35
CA LEU A 557 -38.26 -21.08 -3.79
C LEU A 557 -38.74 -22.52 -3.94
N GLY A 558 -37.88 -23.40 -4.46
CA GLY A 558 -38.20 -24.81 -4.67
C GLY A 558 -37.00 -25.72 -4.44
N GLY A 559 -37.26 -26.97 -4.06
CA GLY A 559 -36.24 -28.00 -3.86
C GLY A 559 -35.18 -27.66 -2.80
N GLU A 560 -33.96 -28.13 -3.04
CA GLU A 560 -32.77 -27.96 -2.17
C GLU A 560 -32.50 -26.48 -1.82
N HIS A 561 -32.73 -25.55 -2.74
CA HIS A 561 -32.53 -24.12 -2.53
C HIS A 561 -33.45 -23.55 -1.44
N SER A 562 -34.70 -24.01 -1.37
CA SER A 562 -35.67 -23.56 -0.38
C SER A 562 -35.22 -23.96 1.03
N GLU A 563 -34.80 -25.21 1.21
CA GLU A 563 -34.34 -25.74 2.50
C GLU A 563 -33.09 -25.02 3.01
N LEU A 564 -32.13 -24.76 2.12
CA LEU A 564 -30.89 -24.06 2.46
C LEU A 564 -31.13 -22.58 2.79
N ILE A 565 -31.97 -21.89 2.01
CA ILE A 565 -32.34 -20.49 2.28
C ILE A 565 -33.13 -20.39 3.58
N GLU A 566 -34.01 -21.33 3.88
CA GLU A 566 -34.74 -21.39 5.15
C GLU A 566 -33.80 -21.62 6.34
N ALA A 567 -32.83 -22.52 6.20
CA ALA A 567 -31.83 -22.76 7.23
C ALA A 567 -30.95 -21.52 7.49
N LEU A 568 -30.56 -20.80 6.43
CA LEU A 568 -29.84 -19.52 6.52
C LEU A 568 -30.68 -18.44 7.20
N HIS A 569 -31.97 -18.36 6.85
CA HIS A 569 -32.92 -17.44 7.44
C HIS A 569 -33.03 -17.64 8.95
N GLN A 570 -33.22 -18.89 9.39
CA GLN A 570 -33.29 -19.24 10.81
C GLN A 570 -31.98 -19.00 11.55
N ALA A 571 -30.83 -19.17 10.90
CA ALA A 571 -29.53 -18.85 11.49
C ALA A 571 -29.39 -17.35 11.77
N VAL A 572 -29.77 -16.50 10.82
CA VAL A 572 -29.77 -15.04 10.99
C VAL A 572 -30.80 -14.59 12.03
N ALA A 573 -32.00 -15.18 12.06
CA ALA A 573 -33.02 -14.88 13.06
C ALA A 573 -32.52 -15.17 14.48
N ARG A 574 -31.90 -16.34 14.70
CA ARG A 574 -31.25 -16.67 15.98
C ARG A 574 -30.12 -15.70 16.32
N GLY A 575 -29.31 -15.30 15.34
CA GLY A 575 -28.25 -14.31 15.56
C GLY A 575 -28.77 -12.95 16.05
N LEU A 576 -29.90 -12.48 15.51
CA LEU A 576 -30.59 -11.26 15.94
C LEU A 576 -31.25 -11.40 17.33
N GLU A 577 -31.77 -12.57 17.65
CA GLU A 577 -32.32 -12.87 18.97
C GLU A 577 -31.22 -12.83 20.05
N VAL A 578 -30.08 -13.50 19.79
CA VAL A 578 -28.91 -13.46 20.66
C VAL A 578 -28.41 -12.02 20.86
N ALA A 579 -28.34 -11.23 19.78
CA ALA A 579 -27.95 -9.82 19.87
C ALA A 579 -28.89 -9.02 20.78
N GLN A 580 -30.21 -9.26 20.69
CA GLN A 580 -31.20 -8.59 21.54
C GLN A 580 -31.05 -8.99 23.01
N ILE A 581 -30.82 -10.29 23.29
CA ILE A 581 -30.62 -10.79 24.64
C ILE A 581 -29.36 -10.18 25.27
N LEU A 582 -28.23 -10.21 24.54
CA LEU A 582 -26.96 -9.63 24.97
C LEU A 582 -27.10 -8.13 25.29
N VAL A 583 -27.74 -7.38 24.40
CA VAL A 583 -28.00 -5.94 24.61
C VAL A 583 -28.93 -5.68 25.80
N ALA A 584 -29.94 -6.52 26.02
CA ALA A 584 -30.94 -6.29 27.06
C ALA A 584 -30.50 -6.76 28.46
N HIS A 585 -29.73 -7.85 28.55
CA HIS A 585 -29.43 -8.53 29.82
C HIS A 585 -27.93 -8.63 30.13
N GLY A 586 -27.04 -8.31 29.19
CA GLY A 586 -25.58 -8.38 29.39
C GLY A 586 -25.02 -9.80 29.59
N ALA A 587 -25.85 -10.82 29.42
CA ALA A 587 -25.50 -12.24 29.51
C ALA A 587 -25.99 -12.94 28.24
N GLY A 588 -25.17 -13.79 27.65
CA GLY A 588 -25.50 -14.49 26.40
C GLY A 588 -24.71 -15.78 26.22
N PRO A 589 -24.79 -16.38 25.02
CA PRO A 589 -24.14 -17.65 24.73
C PRO A 589 -22.62 -17.53 24.69
N ASP A 590 -21.92 -18.62 25.03
CA ASP A 590 -20.45 -18.70 25.02
C ASP A 590 -19.89 -18.42 23.60
N LEU A 591 -18.65 -17.93 23.54
CA LEU A 591 -17.90 -17.67 22.32
C LEU A 591 -17.84 -18.88 21.37
N ASP A 592 -17.77 -20.09 21.93
CA ASP A 592 -17.76 -21.33 21.14
C ASP A 592 -19.12 -21.60 20.47
N GLU A 593 -20.24 -21.21 21.07
CA GLU A 593 -21.57 -21.31 20.46
C GLU A 593 -21.74 -20.29 19.33
N LEU A 594 -21.31 -19.05 19.56
CA LEU A 594 -21.29 -17.99 18.53
C LEU A 594 -20.45 -18.39 17.31
N ARG A 595 -19.28 -18.98 17.56
CA ARG A 595 -18.38 -19.47 16.52
C ARG A 595 -18.94 -20.69 15.79
N THR A 596 -19.62 -21.58 16.50
CA THR A 596 -20.30 -22.73 15.89
C THR A 596 -21.43 -22.27 14.96
N ALA A 597 -22.18 -21.23 15.35
CA ALA A 597 -23.21 -20.63 14.51
C ALA A 597 -22.64 -19.97 13.24
N GLU A 598 -21.51 -19.26 13.35
CA GLU A 598 -20.78 -18.69 12.19
C GLU A 598 -20.34 -19.79 11.21
N ILE A 599 -19.69 -20.85 11.72
CA ILE A 599 -19.23 -21.98 10.91
C ILE A 599 -20.41 -22.66 10.20
N ARG A 600 -21.52 -22.88 10.91
CA ARG A 600 -22.73 -23.46 10.34
C ARG A 600 -23.29 -22.60 9.21
N THR A 601 -23.35 -21.28 9.39
CA THR A 601 -23.87 -20.37 8.35
C THR A 601 -23.00 -20.39 7.10
N ASN A 602 -21.67 -20.36 7.27
CA ASN A 602 -20.74 -20.48 6.14
C ASN A 602 -20.87 -21.82 5.41
N SER A 603 -21.13 -22.92 6.13
CA SER A 603 -21.37 -24.22 5.50
C SER A 603 -22.67 -24.26 4.70
N LEU A 604 -23.73 -23.59 5.17
CA LEU A 604 -25.01 -23.52 4.47
C LEU A 604 -24.92 -22.68 3.19
N GLU A 605 -24.20 -21.55 3.23
CA GLU A 605 -23.92 -20.74 2.03
C GLU A 605 -23.11 -21.54 1.01
N ALA A 606 -22.07 -22.25 1.45
CA ALA A 606 -21.23 -23.05 0.56
C ALA A 606 -22.05 -24.15 -0.15
N ASN A 607 -22.93 -24.84 0.58
CA ASN A 607 -23.83 -25.84 0.02
C ASN A 607 -24.82 -25.22 -0.98
N LEU A 608 -25.36 -24.03 -0.69
CA LEU A 608 -26.26 -23.31 -1.59
C LEU A 608 -25.57 -22.88 -2.88
N ARG A 609 -24.31 -22.44 -2.78
CA ARG A 609 -23.48 -22.10 -3.93
C ARG A 609 -23.16 -23.33 -4.78
N GLU A 610 -22.93 -24.48 -4.16
CA GLU A 610 -22.71 -25.74 -4.87
C GLU A 610 -23.99 -26.22 -5.57
N ALA A 611 -25.14 -26.17 -4.90
CA ALA A 611 -26.44 -26.48 -5.50
C ALA A 611 -26.73 -25.59 -6.71
N ALA A 612 -26.48 -24.28 -6.60
CA ALA A 612 -26.64 -23.35 -7.70
C ALA A 612 -25.67 -23.64 -8.87
N ALA A 613 -24.43 -24.00 -8.59
CA ALA A 613 -23.44 -24.35 -9.61
C ALA A 613 -23.84 -25.62 -10.38
N ARG A 614 -24.36 -26.64 -9.68
CA ARG A 614 -24.90 -27.86 -10.31
C ARG A 614 -26.08 -27.53 -11.22
N GLU A 615 -27.03 -26.73 -10.72
CA GLU A 615 -28.22 -26.36 -11.48
C GLU A 615 -27.90 -25.53 -12.74
N VAL A 616 -26.92 -24.62 -12.65
CA VAL A 616 -26.43 -23.85 -13.81
C VAL A 616 -25.75 -24.74 -14.87
N ALA A 617 -25.07 -25.81 -14.45
CA ALA A 617 -24.40 -26.73 -15.37
C ALA A 617 -25.37 -27.65 -16.13
N GLU A 618 -26.56 -27.92 -15.56
CA GLU A 618 -27.49 -28.94 -16.04
C GLU A 618 -28.74 -28.38 -16.74
N ARG A 619 -29.07 -27.08 -16.60
CA ARG A 619 -30.36 -26.51 -17.02
C ARG A 619 -30.29 -25.35 -18.03
N GLU A 620 -31.46 -24.96 -18.55
CA GLU A 620 -31.62 -23.84 -19.47
C GLU A 620 -31.25 -22.48 -18.84
N VAL A 621 -31.01 -21.47 -19.68
CA VAL A 621 -30.55 -20.12 -19.26
C VAL A 621 -31.49 -19.44 -18.25
N ALA A 622 -32.79 -19.73 -18.30
CA ALA A 622 -33.77 -19.16 -17.36
C ALA A 622 -33.57 -19.70 -15.94
N ASP A 623 -33.36 -21.01 -15.80
CA ASP A 623 -33.14 -21.69 -14.52
C ASP A 623 -31.77 -21.34 -13.94
N ALA A 624 -30.74 -21.25 -14.80
CA ALA A 624 -29.42 -20.78 -14.41
C ALA A 624 -29.45 -19.37 -13.80
N ARG A 625 -30.30 -18.47 -14.33
CA ARG A 625 -30.48 -17.13 -13.77
C ARG A 625 -31.19 -17.15 -12.41
N GLN A 626 -32.12 -18.08 -12.19
CA GLN A 626 -32.78 -18.26 -10.89
C GLN A 626 -31.81 -18.82 -9.85
N ALA A 627 -31.04 -19.86 -10.19
CA ALA A 627 -30.02 -20.44 -9.33
C ALA A 627 -28.98 -19.40 -8.88
N LEU A 628 -28.51 -18.54 -9.80
CA LEU A 628 -27.59 -17.44 -9.46
C LEU A 628 -28.21 -16.40 -8.51
N LEU A 629 -29.51 -16.12 -8.63
CA LEU A 629 -30.22 -15.23 -7.70
C LEU A 629 -30.33 -15.84 -6.30
N PHE A 630 -30.51 -17.16 -6.20
CA PHE A 630 -30.53 -17.86 -4.91
C PHE A 630 -29.14 -17.86 -4.26
N ALA A 631 -28.07 -18.06 -5.04
CA ALA A 631 -26.70 -17.92 -4.55
C ALA A 631 -26.39 -16.49 -4.06
N GLU A 632 -26.84 -15.46 -4.79
CA GLU A 632 -26.69 -14.06 -4.37
C GLU A 632 -27.45 -13.78 -3.06
N LEU A 633 -28.67 -14.30 -2.92
CA LEU A 633 -29.43 -14.21 -1.67
C LEU A 633 -28.70 -14.92 -0.52
N GLY A 634 -28.14 -16.11 -0.78
CA GLY A 634 -27.34 -16.89 0.16
C GLY A 634 -26.11 -16.15 0.68
N SER A 635 -25.32 -15.57 -0.21
CA SER A 635 -24.18 -14.74 0.15
C SER A 635 -24.61 -13.52 0.97
N GLY A 636 -25.77 -12.92 0.64
CA GLY A 636 -26.36 -11.87 1.45
C GLY A 636 -26.64 -12.30 2.89
N TYR A 637 -27.25 -13.48 3.10
CA TYR A 637 -27.48 -14.04 4.44
C TYR A 637 -26.18 -14.31 5.20
N GLU A 638 -25.14 -14.83 4.53
CA GLU A 638 -23.82 -15.06 5.11
C GLU A 638 -23.18 -13.74 5.58
N VAL A 639 -23.26 -12.68 4.77
CA VAL A 639 -22.77 -11.35 5.16
C VAL A 639 -23.51 -10.82 6.39
N VAL A 640 -24.84 -10.97 6.46
CA VAL A 640 -25.63 -10.58 7.63
C VAL A 640 -25.19 -11.37 8.87
N ALA A 641 -25.08 -12.70 8.77
CA ALA A 641 -24.64 -13.57 9.85
C ALA A 641 -23.24 -13.22 10.35
N ASN A 642 -22.31 -12.92 9.43
CA ASN A 642 -20.95 -12.49 9.78
C ASN A 642 -20.95 -11.13 10.50
N GLN A 643 -21.84 -10.19 10.15
CA GLN A 643 -21.99 -8.94 10.89
C GLN A 643 -22.61 -9.18 12.28
N LEU A 644 -23.60 -10.07 12.39
CA LEU A 644 -24.18 -10.46 13.67
C LEU A 644 -23.18 -11.14 14.59
N TYR A 645 -22.32 -12.02 14.07
CA TYR A 645 -21.23 -12.61 14.83
C TYR A 645 -20.30 -11.54 15.39
N ARG A 646 -19.86 -10.58 14.55
CA ARG A 646 -19.01 -9.47 15.01
C ARG A 646 -19.69 -8.59 16.06
N LEU A 647 -20.97 -8.31 15.87
CA LEU A 647 -21.78 -7.55 16.83
C LEU A 647 -21.86 -8.30 18.16
N ASN A 648 -22.24 -9.58 18.14
CA ASN A 648 -22.38 -10.40 19.34
C ASN A 648 -21.05 -10.54 20.07
N MET A 649 -19.94 -10.77 19.35
CA MET A 649 -18.59 -10.78 19.90
C MET A 649 -18.18 -9.48 20.59
N SER A 650 -18.72 -8.34 20.14
CA SER A 650 -18.46 -7.04 20.79
C SER A 650 -19.33 -6.80 22.02
N LEU A 651 -20.37 -7.61 22.23
CA LEU A 651 -21.32 -7.49 23.33
C LEU A 651 -21.06 -8.49 24.47
N VAL A 652 -20.23 -9.51 24.26
CA VAL A 652 -19.84 -10.47 25.30
C VAL A 652 -18.90 -9.81 26.32
N PRO A 653 -19.17 -9.89 27.64
CA PRO A 653 -18.32 -9.29 28.68
C PRO A 653 -16.86 -9.77 28.67
N GLU A 654 -15.91 -8.88 29.01
CA GLU A 654 -14.45 -9.19 28.99
C GLU A 654 -14.03 -10.35 29.92
N GLU A 655 -14.87 -10.76 30.88
CA GLU A 655 -14.56 -11.84 31.85
C GLU A 655 -14.55 -13.25 31.24
N GLU A 656 -15.05 -13.42 30.00
CA GLU A 656 -15.11 -14.71 29.28
C GLU A 656 -14.02 -14.87 28.19
N PHE A 657 -13.08 -13.92 28.03
CA PHE A 657 -12.07 -13.89 26.95
C PHE A 657 -10.67 -14.44 27.27
#